data_AF-A0A955UC95-F1
#
_entry.id   AF-A0A955UC95-F1
#
_cell.length_a   1.000
_cell.length_b   1.000
_cell.length_c   1.000
_cell.angle_alpha   90.00
_cell.angle_beta   90.00
_cell.angle_gamma   90.00
#
_symmetry.space_group_name_H-M   'P 1'
#
loop_
_entity.id
_entity.type
_entity.pdbx_description
1 polymer ?
#
loop_
_entity_poly.entity_id
_entity_poly.type
_entity_poly.pdbx_seq_one_letter_code
_entity_poly.pdbx_strand_id
1 'polypeptide(L)'
;MSNELIGSISVVPSNPRPAESFRVEVFDKNGATYSNQPGVAVYIDGVLGAIRHLQAPRAGTRPILVRVKKDDTSQVLETEISISGKPLTFRNNKGKHEPAMLSVEQVMSMPYEVGFTIGNPQSRSGELRAKNFRYMPVANVLDELLGGDKANRPTLARTIIDSEHVQSVTTRKTITNKQKFTTRRAEVTTGIVDMGTVDLSELFSNSGGSQASFEWDFGDGTKKTTTSPYVKHDYSHALTADDEVLYFDVRCRSVRDNIEVIRTLVLHSAYVLCKQHGTIVPPVKADIYAHKAIGSFHGVLEVTNLESVPVTITAQAIVPLTDNPDAQERPVFRNLKNPISLPPLSTTVVGVYPRYQSASSRGIANALGSLNLSSSIGSVGSFRSLESISPVSVTPDLEVQGAGLVGKPQPDGDVPRDASGFTVYFAGQSADGTPVRFTHVFEIHMDERNKEPQWPEVDIPQLGRRPWPWEEVMTTIEEILSQKRSLADQLKVMVENEIGLIAVSANSQMLKGKNTAFKAAARELTQAGLVPMQTLAPQFLIAAPRNTTATQEVRSRPEATATTKLQPLAPATNPITTRRTKNIVSKPLPDISKNVSWERTTTFSSDYGTMLLFSKQGPPPPGPVAEGEICDPDNIPSLDQALADAQQLVCQLSDEKMEVLMPARFMNGRKGDIVLSPGGPGLIGSLLREVDPPQKYSHSGIMTRNYDEVTHSTASENRIYDFLVGTLDDGTDGIRPDILQWMWPGVVTQKVEAAVYGENWTDPESGKKYSISSFSAHAVGVTHNDNFQIVPPLIVKPNPTLETSQIRQTLHTVSASARADGAKIDDSGTLIQPIKSHYRLFCYTNPAIGLTDVAPSTSLWATGTYPSVCSSFIWMALKRNNVRLEGDNDIVHPTALEPVDVNLGAGVLPTTKDGLYWYTAVERLAAGTWLYNEMHYKAYEEAGWFGDLLTDAADDVGNQLVNTFALDDAWGKDHDDWKDTQDANAVSPDNILFWDGPNQGGLYGYSEPLIYREPRVEMYTVSRWKKVLSRGTITGTVRLDSQSVQGALVNLYDGMSDFTDGSGVYSMSDVPFGSYQMTVSKVIGGVYYSAKVNVQLDQEVLVLDLDLEPPADRYRLAQLYIDFYGREDEDWPWDDETTNPGPEYYELELGPDKTSNSKYREYKWGGEARVEYNVTVLLLVDNSIQVNVNAVLYEGTSESTNDLDGTASISFNVPKDQTIAGYIKVVNTDEDEEDTYGELTLSVKNAQNNN
;
A
#
# COMPACT_ATOMS: atom_id res chain seq x y z
N MET A 1 9.10 -36.11 -37.15
CA MET A 1 10.27 -35.21 -37.34
C MET A 1 10.36 -34.34 -36.10
N SER A 2 11.55 -33.96 -35.64
CA SER A 2 11.67 -33.28 -34.33
C SER A 2 11.11 -31.85 -34.36
N ASN A 3 10.27 -31.52 -33.37
CA ASN A 3 9.80 -30.16 -33.08
C ASN A 3 10.88 -29.35 -32.33
N GLU A 4 12.11 -29.54 -32.74
CA GLU A 4 13.31 -28.93 -32.16
C GLU A 4 13.44 -27.50 -32.69
N LEU A 5 13.39 -26.53 -31.79
CA LEU A 5 13.52 -25.11 -32.04
C LEU A 5 14.95 -24.64 -31.74
N ILE A 6 15.54 -25.10 -30.63
CA ILE A 6 16.90 -24.75 -30.22
C ILE A 6 17.88 -25.70 -30.91
N GLY A 7 18.81 -25.16 -31.70
CA GLY A 7 19.87 -25.92 -32.38
C GLY A 7 21.20 -25.88 -31.64
N SER A 8 21.58 -24.72 -31.12
CA SER A 8 22.75 -24.55 -30.26
C SER A 8 22.69 -23.24 -29.48
N ILE A 9 23.49 -23.17 -28.41
CA ILE A 9 23.78 -21.96 -27.66
C ILE A 9 25.28 -21.70 -27.80
N SER A 10 25.68 -20.46 -28.11
CA SER A 10 27.09 -20.06 -28.17
C SER A 10 27.41 -19.13 -27.01
N VAL A 11 28.56 -19.37 -26.38
CA VAL A 11 29.08 -18.60 -25.24
C VAL A 11 30.49 -18.13 -25.57
N VAL A 12 30.70 -16.81 -25.58
CA VAL A 12 31.98 -16.19 -25.99
C VAL A 12 32.42 -15.12 -24.97
N PRO A 13 33.57 -15.27 -24.30
CA PRO A 13 34.46 -16.43 -24.29
C PRO A 13 33.82 -17.66 -23.63
N SER A 14 34.22 -18.87 -24.03
CA SER A 14 33.62 -20.13 -23.54
C SER A 14 33.98 -20.49 -22.10
N ASN A 15 35.01 -19.85 -21.53
CA ASN A 15 35.44 -19.99 -20.14
C ASN A 15 35.73 -18.58 -19.60
N PRO A 16 34.71 -17.79 -19.23
CA PRO A 16 34.91 -16.44 -18.70
C PRO A 16 35.55 -16.45 -17.32
N ARG A 17 36.27 -15.39 -16.97
CA ARG A 17 36.69 -15.12 -15.59
C ARG A 17 35.57 -14.45 -14.79
N PRO A 18 35.62 -14.44 -13.44
CA PRO A 18 34.73 -13.60 -12.66
C PRO A 18 34.88 -12.13 -13.06
N ALA A 19 33.77 -11.39 -13.12
CA ALA A 19 33.65 -10.04 -13.66
C ALA A 19 34.09 -9.83 -15.13
N GLU A 20 34.38 -10.89 -15.90
CA GLU A 20 34.58 -10.79 -17.35
C GLU A 20 33.25 -10.92 -18.08
N SER A 21 33.00 -10.04 -19.05
CA SER A 21 31.79 -10.09 -19.88
C SER A 21 31.84 -11.24 -20.87
N PHE A 22 30.75 -12.01 -20.92
CA PHE A 22 30.54 -13.06 -21.91
C PHE A 22 29.21 -12.89 -22.62
N ARG A 23 29.23 -13.14 -23.93
CA ARG A 23 28.06 -13.06 -24.82
C ARG A 23 27.45 -14.44 -24.97
N VAL A 24 26.17 -14.56 -24.64
CA VAL A 24 25.32 -15.72 -24.93
C VAL A 24 24.50 -15.41 -26.19
N GLU A 25 24.40 -16.35 -27.12
CA GLU A 25 23.52 -16.26 -28.30
C GLU A 25 22.86 -17.61 -28.59
N VAL A 26 21.57 -17.57 -28.95
CA VAL A 26 20.75 -18.75 -29.25
C VAL A 26 20.52 -18.88 -30.76
N PHE A 27 20.77 -20.09 -31.28
CA PHE A 27 20.64 -20.44 -32.69
C PHE A 27 19.54 -21.48 -32.91
N ASP A 28 18.88 -21.41 -34.07
CA ASP A 28 17.98 -22.45 -34.54
C ASP A 28 18.74 -23.72 -35.01
N LYS A 29 18.01 -24.80 -35.28
CA LYS A 29 18.57 -26.06 -35.79
C LYS A 29 19.26 -25.98 -37.17
N ASN A 30 19.18 -24.84 -37.85
CA ASN A 30 19.87 -24.58 -39.11
C ASN A 30 21.16 -23.77 -38.89
N GLY A 31 21.44 -23.31 -37.66
CA GLY A 31 22.54 -22.42 -37.32
C GLY A 31 22.24 -20.94 -37.57
N ALA A 32 20.98 -20.55 -37.72
CA ALA A 32 20.57 -19.15 -37.83
C ALA A 32 20.28 -18.53 -36.45
N THR A 33 20.76 -17.31 -36.22
CA THR A 33 20.47 -16.55 -35.00
C THR A 33 18.97 -16.22 -34.88
N TYR A 34 18.43 -16.26 -33.67
CA TYR A 34 17.05 -15.85 -33.41
C TYR A 34 16.84 -14.33 -33.33
N SER A 35 17.93 -13.54 -33.30
CA SER A 35 17.91 -12.08 -33.12
C SER A 35 17.09 -11.27 -34.12
N ASN A 36 16.65 -11.87 -35.23
CA ASN A 36 15.90 -11.21 -36.31
C ASN A 36 14.72 -12.08 -36.82
N GLN A 37 14.18 -13.00 -36.01
CA GLN A 37 13.07 -13.88 -36.40
C GLN A 37 11.72 -13.40 -35.81
N PRO A 38 10.87 -12.69 -36.58
CA PRO A 38 9.55 -12.28 -36.09
C PRO A 38 8.65 -13.48 -35.79
N GLY A 39 7.84 -13.38 -34.73
CA GLY A 39 6.98 -14.46 -34.24
C GLY A 39 7.70 -15.53 -33.41
N VAL A 40 8.93 -15.27 -32.95
CA VAL A 40 9.66 -16.15 -32.02
C VAL A 40 10.13 -15.35 -30.80
N ALA A 41 9.70 -15.76 -29.61
CA ALA A 41 10.18 -15.22 -28.36
C ALA A 41 11.30 -16.11 -27.80
N VAL A 42 12.46 -15.53 -27.52
CA VAL A 42 13.61 -16.21 -26.90
C VAL A 42 13.90 -15.56 -25.56
N TYR A 43 14.12 -16.38 -24.54
CA TYR A 43 14.47 -15.95 -23.19
C TYR A 43 15.80 -16.60 -22.78
N ILE A 44 16.65 -15.84 -22.09
CA ILE A 44 17.94 -16.29 -21.54
C ILE A 44 17.97 -15.85 -20.07
N ASP A 45 17.98 -16.81 -19.14
CA ASP A 45 17.79 -16.61 -17.70
C ASP A 45 16.49 -15.83 -17.39
N GLY A 46 15.37 -16.31 -17.95
CA GLY A 46 14.03 -15.73 -17.78
C GLY A 46 13.77 -14.41 -18.53
N VAL A 47 14.81 -13.63 -18.82
CA VAL A 47 14.70 -12.33 -19.53
C VAL A 47 14.64 -12.54 -21.04
N LEU A 48 13.74 -11.82 -21.72
CA LEU A 48 13.62 -11.84 -23.18
C LEU A 48 14.95 -11.39 -23.86
N GLY A 49 15.22 -11.92 -25.04
CA GLY A 49 16.39 -11.60 -25.87
C GLY A 49 17.12 -12.84 -26.39
N ALA A 50 17.37 -12.91 -27.71
CA ALA A 50 18.12 -14.00 -28.34
C ALA A 50 19.66 -13.88 -28.20
N ILE A 51 20.14 -12.71 -27.78
CA ILE A 51 21.55 -12.38 -27.52
C ILE A 51 21.58 -11.60 -26.20
N ARG A 52 22.48 -11.95 -25.27
CA ARG A 52 22.75 -11.15 -24.05
C ARG A 52 24.22 -11.17 -23.69
N HIS A 53 24.77 -10.02 -23.31
CA HIS A 53 26.04 -9.88 -22.61
C HIS A 53 25.82 -9.95 -21.10
N LEU A 54 26.45 -10.91 -20.45
CA LEU A 54 26.33 -11.23 -19.03
C LEU A 54 27.71 -11.16 -18.34
N GLN A 55 27.71 -11.08 -17.02
CA GLN A 55 28.88 -11.19 -16.14
C GLN A 55 28.52 -12.04 -14.92
N ALA A 56 29.50 -12.69 -14.30
CA ALA A 56 29.33 -13.45 -13.06
C ALA A 56 30.33 -12.99 -11.98
N PRO A 57 29.93 -12.80 -10.71
CA PRO A 57 30.77 -12.17 -9.69
C PRO A 57 31.82 -13.10 -9.07
N ARG A 58 31.57 -14.41 -9.05
CA ARG A 58 32.42 -15.46 -8.46
C ARG A 58 32.76 -16.53 -9.51
N ALA A 59 33.74 -17.39 -9.20
CA ALA A 59 34.07 -18.55 -10.03
C ALA A 59 33.21 -19.77 -9.62
N GLY A 60 32.90 -20.63 -10.58
CA GLY A 60 32.00 -21.78 -10.39
C GLY A 60 31.33 -22.19 -11.70
N THR A 61 30.50 -23.24 -11.65
CA THR A 61 29.58 -23.56 -12.75
C THR A 61 28.33 -22.69 -12.61
N ARG A 62 27.90 -22.06 -13.71
CA ARG A 62 26.60 -21.36 -13.78
C ARG A 62 25.69 -22.05 -14.79
N PRO A 63 24.48 -22.50 -14.41
CA PRO A 63 23.45 -22.86 -15.37
C PRO A 63 22.94 -21.61 -16.09
N ILE A 64 22.65 -21.73 -17.38
CA ILE A 64 21.89 -20.76 -18.15
C ILE A 64 20.67 -21.43 -18.76
N LEU A 65 19.50 -20.86 -18.47
CA LEU A 65 18.21 -21.39 -18.89
C LEU A 65 17.75 -20.66 -20.15
N VAL A 66 17.67 -21.38 -21.27
CA VAL A 66 17.19 -20.85 -22.55
C VAL A 66 15.80 -21.40 -22.87
N ARG A 67 14.84 -20.51 -23.11
CA ARG A 67 13.50 -20.87 -23.61
C ARG A 67 13.27 -20.25 -24.97
N VAL A 68 12.81 -21.05 -25.94
CA VAL A 68 12.35 -20.57 -27.25
C VAL A 68 10.87 -20.94 -27.39
N LYS A 69 10.01 -19.93 -27.53
CA LYS A 69 8.58 -20.08 -27.83
C LYS A 69 8.30 -19.58 -29.25
N LYS A 70 7.65 -20.41 -30.04
CA LYS A 70 7.14 -20.09 -31.37
C LYS A 70 5.73 -20.64 -31.50
N ASP A 71 4.76 -19.75 -31.75
CA ASP A 71 3.34 -20.09 -31.75
C ASP A 71 2.99 -20.85 -30.43
N ASP A 72 2.25 -21.96 -30.51
CA ASP A 72 1.94 -22.83 -29.37
C ASP A 72 3.11 -23.75 -28.93
N THR A 73 4.25 -23.74 -29.64
CA THR A 73 5.39 -24.63 -29.34
C THR A 73 6.42 -23.93 -28.45
N SER A 74 6.78 -24.57 -27.34
CA SER A 74 7.81 -24.11 -26.40
C SER A 74 8.89 -25.19 -26.24
N GLN A 75 10.16 -24.83 -26.41
CA GLN A 75 11.30 -25.66 -26.01
C GLN A 75 12.11 -24.92 -24.94
N VAL A 76 12.55 -25.66 -23.92
CA VAL A 76 13.54 -25.23 -22.94
C VAL A 76 14.82 -26.04 -23.16
N LEU A 77 15.98 -25.40 -22.99
CA LEU A 77 17.29 -26.05 -22.93
C LEU A 77 18.13 -25.34 -21.88
N GLU A 78 18.73 -26.11 -20.99
CA GLU A 78 19.72 -25.63 -20.02
C GLU A 78 21.14 -25.87 -20.54
N THR A 79 22.08 -24.99 -20.18
CA THR A 79 23.50 -25.16 -20.51
C THR A 79 24.40 -24.61 -19.41
N GLU A 80 25.43 -25.38 -19.03
CA GLU A 80 26.40 -24.99 -18.00
C GLU A 80 27.56 -24.17 -18.58
N ILE A 81 27.96 -23.12 -17.86
CA ILE A 81 29.15 -22.31 -18.16
C ILE A 81 30.14 -22.41 -17.00
N SER A 82 31.38 -22.84 -17.29
CA SER A 82 32.49 -22.85 -16.32
C SER A 82 33.15 -21.48 -16.21
N ILE A 83 32.80 -20.71 -15.17
CA ILE A 83 33.46 -19.44 -14.84
C ILE A 83 34.71 -19.75 -14.00
N SER A 84 35.91 -19.38 -14.50
CA SER A 84 37.17 -19.81 -13.86
C SER A 84 38.32 -18.83 -14.01
N GLY A 85 39.28 -18.90 -13.08
CA GLY A 85 40.46 -18.01 -13.05
C GLY A 85 40.32 -16.81 -12.11
N LYS A 86 41.24 -15.85 -12.21
CA LYS A 86 41.25 -14.65 -11.35
C LYS A 86 40.25 -13.60 -11.86
N PRO A 87 39.51 -12.92 -10.96
CA PRO A 87 38.58 -11.86 -11.36
C PRO A 87 39.21 -10.77 -12.23
N LEU A 88 38.45 -10.27 -13.19
CA LEU A 88 38.76 -9.06 -13.94
C LEU A 88 38.60 -7.85 -13.01
N THR A 89 39.66 -7.06 -12.82
CA THR A 89 39.67 -5.92 -11.88
C THR A 89 40.24 -4.66 -12.52
N PHE A 90 39.76 -3.50 -12.05
CA PHE A 90 40.30 -2.17 -12.36
C PHE A 90 40.71 -1.46 -11.05
N ARG A 91 41.41 -0.34 -11.14
CA ARG A 91 41.77 0.50 -9.98
C ARG A 91 40.83 1.69 -9.85
N ASN A 92 40.10 1.74 -8.74
CA ASN A 92 39.17 2.82 -8.43
C ASN A 92 39.87 4.16 -8.14
N ASN A 93 39.08 5.18 -7.82
CA ASN A 93 39.55 6.54 -7.53
C ASN A 93 40.51 6.61 -6.34
N LYS A 94 40.35 5.71 -5.35
CA LYS A 94 41.23 5.54 -4.18
C LYS A 94 42.45 4.65 -4.48
N GLY A 95 42.60 4.13 -5.70
CA GLY A 95 43.71 3.30 -6.16
C GLY A 95 43.62 1.81 -5.77
N LYS A 96 42.52 1.40 -5.12
CA LYS A 96 42.25 0.00 -4.73
C LYS A 96 41.78 -0.80 -5.96
N HIS A 97 42.17 -2.07 -6.03
CA HIS A 97 41.65 -2.99 -7.06
C HIS A 97 40.25 -3.48 -6.67
N GLU A 98 39.30 -3.33 -7.59
CA GLU A 98 37.90 -3.76 -7.47
C GLU A 98 37.46 -4.51 -8.74
N PRO A 99 36.52 -5.47 -8.64
CA PRO A 99 36.04 -6.23 -9.78
C PRO A 99 35.36 -5.31 -10.80
N ALA A 100 35.45 -5.65 -12.08
CA ALA A 100 34.86 -4.87 -13.17
C ALA A 100 33.38 -5.23 -13.42
N MET A 101 32.57 -5.51 -12.39
CA MET A 101 31.14 -5.80 -12.59
C MET A 101 30.43 -4.50 -12.97
N LEU A 102 29.66 -4.54 -14.06
CA LEU A 102 28.77 -3.46 -14.49
C LEU A 102 27.38 -3.71 -13.88
N SER A 103 27.04 -2.96 -12.82
CA SER A 103 25.74 -2.94 -12.17
C SER A 103 24.78 -1.97 -12.87
N VAL A 104 23.48 -2.19 -12.68
CA VAL A 104 22.39 -1.48 -13.35
C VAL A 104 21.28 -1.23 -12.31
N GLU A 105 20.92 0.03 -12.13
CA GLU A 105 20.06 0.55 -11.07
C GLU A 105 18.92 1.35 -11.72
N GLN A 106 17.65 1.08 -11.41
CA GLN A 106 16.48 1.70 -12.07
C GLN A 106 15.44 2.06 -11.01
N VAL A 107 15.01 3.33 -10.97
CA VAL A 107 14.01 3.81 -10.01
C VAL A 107 12.63 3.92 -10.64
N MET A 108 11.63 3.32 -9.98
CA MET A 108 10.29 3.14 -10.53
C MET A 108 9.54 4.46 -10.83
N SER A 109 9.85 5.56 -10.14
CA SER A 109 9.29 6.88 -10.42
C SER A 109 9.88 7.56 -11.67
N MET A 110 10.97 7.01 -12.22
CA MET A 110 11.61 7.46 -13.47
C MET A 110 11.90 6.24 -14.34
N PRO A 111 10.86 5.58 -14.92
CA PRO A 111 10.97 4.25 -15.52
C PRO A 111 11.93 4.13 -16.73
N TYR A 112 12.51 5.23 -17.19
CA TYR A 112 13.48 5.28 -18.29
C TYR A 112 14.84 5.88 -17.90
N GLU A 113 15.00 6.40 -16.67
CA GLU A 113 16.31 6.78 -16.13
C GLU A 113 16.99 5.56 -15.49
N VAL A 114 18.23 5.29 -15.88
CA VAL A 114 19.02 4.15 -15.43
C VAL A 114 20.38 4.63 -14.91
N GLY A 115 20.71 4.22 -13.69
CA GLY A 115 22.04 4.33 -13.09
C GLY A 115 22.92 3.14 -13.48
N PHE A 116 24.20 3.41 -13.73
CA PHE A 116 25.21 2.41 -14.04
C PHE A 116 26.44 2.60 -13.17
N THR A 117 26.91 1.50 -12.56
CA THR A 117 28.08 1.48 -11.66
C THR A 117 29.06 0.43 -12.12
N ILE A 118 30.37 0.73 -12.12
CA ILE A 118 31.42 -0.29 -12.30
C ILE A 118 32.18 -0.50 -10.99
N GLY A 119 32.16 -1.71 -10.44
CA GLY A 119 32.73 -1.98 -9.11
C GLY A 119 32.35 -3.34 -8.54
N ASN A 120 32.26 -3.41 -7.20
CA ASN A 120 31.52 -4.51 -6.55
C ASN A 120 30.04 -4.44 -6.97
N PRO A 121 29.35 -5.58 -7.17
CA PRO A 121 27.90 -5.59 -7.16
C PRO A 121 27.44 -5.22 -5.74
N GLN A 122 26.51 -4.28 -5.63
CA GLN A 122 25.85 -3.98 -4.35
C GLN A 122 24.75 -5.02 -4.09
N SER A 123 24.47 -5.28 -2.82
CA SER A 123 23.23 -5.89 -2.36
C SER A 123 22.05 -4.98 -2.71
N ARG A 124 20.85 -5.55 -2.81
CA ARG A 124 19.62 -4.78 -3.11
C ARG A 124 19.16 -3.87 -1.96
N SER A 125 19.76 -4.01 -0.77
CA SER A 125 19.67 -3.04 0.33
C SER A 125 20.17 -1.64 -0.09
N GLY A 126 21.35 -1.58 -0.71
CA GLY A 126 22.13 -0.34 -0.83
C GLY A 126 21.84 0.56 -2.03
N GLU A 127 20.70 0.42 -2.71
CA GLU A 127 20.36 1.26 -3.87
C GLU A 127 19.54 2.52 -3.51
N LEU A 128 19.01 2.66 -2.29
CA LEU A 128 18.37 3.91 -1.84
C LEU A 128 19.38 5.02 -1.50
N ARG A 129 20.45 4.68 -0.76
CA ARG A 129 21.46 5.61 -0.23
C ARG A 129 22.10 6.58 -1.23
N ALA A 130 22.26 6.16 -2.48
CA ALA A 130 23.13 6.87 -3.42
C ALA A 130 22.53 8.18 -3.99
N LYS A 131 21.22 8.46 -3.78
CA LYS A 131 20.50 9.47 -4.58
C LYS A 131 20.42 10.89 -4.01
N ASN A 132 20.84 11.12 -2.76
CA ASN A 132 20.69 12.42 -2.08
C ASN A 132 21.97 13.30 -2.02
N PHE A 133 22.91 13.13 -2.95
CA PHE A 133 23.98 14.11 -3.22
C PHE A 133 23.45 15.41 -3.88
N ARG A 134 22.55 16.13 -3.19
CA ARG A 134 22.09 17.47 -3.61
C ARG A 134 22.83 18.61 -2.92
N TYR A 135 23.18 18.51 -1.64
CA TYR A 135 23.77 19.64 -0.91
C TYR A 135 24.90 19.23 0.05
N MET A 136 26.13 19.70 -0.20
CA MET A 136 27.26 19.49 0.71
C MET A 136 27.85 20.80 1.25
N PRO A 137 28.34 20.81 2.51
CA PRO A 137 29.16 21.91 3.03
C PRO A 137 30.52 21.97 2.31
N VAL A 138 30.94 23.18 1.91
CA VAL A 138 32.26 23.45 1.29
C VAL A 138 33.45 22.88 2.10
N ALA A 139 33.29 22.73 3.42
CA ALA A 139 34.32 22.14 4.29
C ALA A 139 34.56 20.65 4.00
N ASN A 140 33.49 19.87 3.84
CA ASN A 140 33.53 18.41 3.65
C ASN A 140 34.08 18.09 2.25
N VAL A 141 33.56 18.80 1.24
CA VAL A 141 34.10 18.83 -0.13
C VAL A 141 35.62 19.10 -0.12
N LEU A 142 36.10 20.01 0.74
CA LEU A 142 37.54 20.29 0.85
C LEU A 142 38.39 19.19 1.49
N ASP A 143 37.85 18.41 2.43
CA ASP A 143 38.59 17.30 3.06
C ASP A 143 38.63 16.08 2.14
N GLU A 144 37.52 15.75 1.48
CA GLU A 144 37.43 14.65 0.52
C GLU A 144 38.35 14.87 -0.69
N LEU A 145 38.40 16.10 -1.23
CA LEU A 145 39.21 16.42 -2.42
C LEU A 145 40.72 16.54 -2.17
N LEU A 146 41.16 16.90 -0.94
CA LEU A 146 42.57 17.21 -0.68
C LEU A 146 43.31 16.13 0.12
N GLY A 147 42.64 15.06 0.56
CA GLY A 147 43.28 13.91 1.21
C GLY A 147 44.13 14.28 2.45
N GLY A 148 43.80 15.40 3.10
CA GLY A 148 44.53 15.93 4.25
C GLY A 148 45.62 16.97 3.98
N ASP A 149 45.94 17.36 2.74
CA ASP A 149 46.89 18.47 2.49
C ASP A 149 46.29 19.82 2.92
N LYS A 150 46.92 20.45 3.92
CA LYS A 150 46.46 21.70 4.53
C LYS A 150 47.02 22.96 3.85
N ALA A 151 47.98 22.85 2.93
CA ALA A 151 48.64 24.00 2.32
C ALA A 151 47.73 24.81 1.39
N ASN A 152 46.94 24.12 0.54
CA ASN A 152 46.15 24.76 -0.52
C ASN A 152 44.69 25.07 -0.14
N ARG A 153 44.21 24.60 1.02
CA ARG A 153 42.83 24.76 1.50
C ARG A 153 42.31 26.22 1.44
N PRO A 154 43.06 27.26 1.84
CA PRO A 154 42.55 28.64 1.83
C PRO A 154 42.27 29.17 0.42
N THR A 155 43.01 28.70 -0.58
CA THR A 155 42.86 29.12 -1.98
C THR A 155 41.71 28.36 -2.63
N LEU A 156 41.64 27.04 -2.45
CA LEU A 156 40.59 26.22 -3.06
C LEU A 156 39.20 26.56 -2.50
N ALA A 157 39.09 26.75 -1.18
CA ALA A 157 37.85 27.22 -0.56
C ALA A 157 37.42 28.60 -1.05
N ARG A 158 38.37 29.47 -1.44
CA ARG A 158 38.07 30.79 -2.01
C ARG A 158 37.44 30.65 -3.40
N THR A 159 38.06 29.86 -4.28
CA THR A 159 37.52 29.59 -5.63
C THR A 159 36.14 28.94 -5.58
N ILE A 160 35.91 28.01 -4.63
CA ILE A 160 34.60 27.36 -4.48
C ILE A 160 33.57 28.34 -3.91
N ILE A 161 33.90 29.18 -2.93
CA ILE A 161 32.95 30.17 -2.35
C ILE A 161 32.60 31.30 -3.33
N ASP A 162 33.54 31.70 -4.19
CA ASP A 162 33.34 32.74 -5.20
C ASP A 162 32.77 32.16 -6.54
N SER A 163 32.23 30.92 -6.53
CA SER A 163 31.61 30.22 -7.67
C SER A 163 30.10 30.47 -7.79
N GLU A 164 29.54 30.40 -9.01
CA GLU A 164 28.10 30.59 -9.26
C GLU A 164 27.21 29.41 -8.82
N HIS A 165 27.80 28.24 -8.53
CA HIS A 165 27.09 27.04 -8.05
C HIS A 165 26.88 27.01 -6.52
N VAL A 166 27.21 28.09 -5.80
CA VAL A 166 27.00 28.21 -4.34
C VAL A 166 25.62 28.79 -4.06
N GLN A 167 24.66 27.95 -3.67
CA GLN A 167 23.29 28.41 -3.44
C GLN A 167 23.11 29.25 -2.17
N SER A 168 23.94 29.06 -1.13
CA SER A 168 23.88 29.90 0.08
C SER A 168 25.23 30.06 0.81
N VAL A 169 25.40 31.21 1.49
CA VAL A 169 26.61 31.57 2.24
C VAL A 169 26.23 32.18 3.60
N THR A 170 26.44 31.43 4.68
CA THR A 170 26.09 31.87 6.04
C THR A 170 27.28 32.56 6.72
N THR A 171 27.17 33.87 6.95
CA THR A 171 28.20 34.69 7.64
C THR A 171 27.82 35.03 9.07
N ARG A 172 28.64 34.60 10.05
CA ARG A 172 28.45 34.95 11.47
C ARG A 172 29.18 36.26 11.80
N LYS A 173 28.47 37.25 12.35
CA LYS A 173 29.04 38.55 12.77
C LYS A 173 29.50 38.52 14.23
N THR A 174 30.73 38.08 14.46
CA THR A 174 31.35 38.08 15.80
C THR A 174 31.88 39.47 16.17
N ILE A 175 31.29 40.11 17.19
CA ILE A 175 31.76 41.40 17.73
C ILE A 175 32.65 41.16 18.96
N THR A 176 33.95 40.97 18.73
CA THR A 176 34.92 40.71 19.81
C THR A 176 35.28 41.98 20.56
N ASN A 177 34.64 42.21 21.71
CA ASN A 177 34.79 43.43 22.50
C ASN A 177 36.06 43.42 23.38
N LYS A 178 37.25 43.51 22.76
CA LYS A 178 38.50 43.83 23.47
C LYS A 178 38.70 45.36 23.53
N GLN A 179 39.22 45.86 24.65
CA GLN A 179 39.27 47.30 24.92
C GLN A 179 40.02 48.08 23.83
N LYS A 180 39.35 49.09 23.27
CA LYS A 180 39.88 50.06 22.30
C LYS A 180 40.46 49.47 20.99
N PHE A 181 39.65 48.73 20.21
CA PHE A 181 39.47 48.98 18.77
C PHE A 181 38.38 48.05 18.20
N THR A 182 37.43 48.58 17.42
CA THR A 182 36.32 47.79 16.86
C THR A 182 36.62 47.32 15.45
N THR A 183 37.42 46.26 15.31
CA THR A 183 37.59 45.56 14.02
C THR A 183 36.36 44.70 13.73
N ARG A 184 35.74 44.92 12.57
CA ARG A 184 34.70 44.04 12.02
C ARG A 184 35.35 42.99 11.11
N ARG A 185 35.23 41.71 11.44
CA ARG A 185 35.35 40.60 10.48
C ARG A 185 33.97 39.96 10.33
N ALA A 186 33.68 39.52 9.11
CA ALA A 186 32.69 38.48 8.88
C ALA A 186 33.47 37.19 8.65
N GLU A 187 33.09 36.12 9.34
CA GLU A 187 33.59 34.77 9.07
C GLU A 187 32.43 34.00 8.43
N VAL A 188 32.65 33.50 7.22
CA VAL A 188 31.78 32.51 6.58
C VAL A 188 31.93 31.23 7.40
N THR A 189 30.83 30.67 7.90
CA THR A 189 30.87 29.47 8.75
C THR A 189 30.47 28.23 7.96
N THR A 190 29.51 28.37 7.05
CA THR A 190 29.12 27.34 6.06
C THR A 190 28.75 28.02 4.75
N GLY A 191 29.08 27.35 3.65
CA GLY A 191 28.52 27.58 2.32
C GLY A 191 28.09 26.23 1.75
N ILE A 192 27.02 26.21 0.97
CA ILE A 192 26.40 24.98 0.44
C ILE A 192 26.52 24.97 -1.08
N VAL A 193 26.97 23.84 -1.62
CA VAL A 193 27.18 23.63 -3.07
C VAL A 193 26.22 22.55 -3.56
N ASP A 194 25.60 22.81 -4.71
CA ASP A 194 24.84 21.81 -5.48
C ASP A 194 25.83 20.92 -6.27
N MET A 195 25.82 19.62 -6.00
CA MET A 195 26.72 18.66 -6.65
C MET A 195 26.10 18.01 -7.90
N GLY A 196 24.79 18.18 -8.15
CA GLY A 196 24.07 17.52 -9.23
C GLY A 196 24.34 18.07 -10.63
N THR A 197 24.98 19.24 -10.73
CA THR A 197 25.23 19.95 -12.01
C THR A 197 26.71 20.30 -12.26
N VAL A 198 27.61 20.01 -11.32
CA VAL A 198 29.02 20.44 -11.40
C VAL A 198 29.87 19.43 -12.17
N ASP A 199 30.35 19.83 -13.36
CA ASP A 199 31.49 19.15 -13.97
C ASP A 199 32.77 19.51 -13.20
N LEU A 200 33.08 18.67 -12.22
CA LEU A 200 34.25 18.78 -11.36
C LEU A 200 35.57 18.85 -12.14
N SER A 201 35.63 18.40 -13.40
CA SER A 201 36.88 18.38 -14.17
C SER A 201 37.43 19.78 -14.52
N GLU A 202 36.57 20.80 -14.71
CA GLU A 202 37.03 22.16 -14.96
C GLU A 202 37.80 22.74 -13.76
N LEU A 203 37.31 22.45 -12.54
CA LEU A 203 37.93 22.88 -11.28
C LEU A 203 39.31 22.23 -11.03
N PHE A 204 39.57 21.04 -11.55
CA PHE A 204 40.83 20.29 -11.34
C PHE A 204 41.90 20.45 -12.43
N SER A 205 41.62 21.25 -13.47
CA SER A 205 42.53 21.55 -14.58
C SER A 205 43.94 22.07 -14.18
N ASN A 206 44.16 22.45 -12.92
CA ASN A 206 45.44 22.95 -12.38
C ASN A 206 46.17 21.99 -11.42
N SER A 207 45.63 20.81 -11.09
CA SER A 207 46.23 19.85 -10.15
C SER A 207 46.67 18.56 -10.87
N GLY A 208 47.93 18.51 -11.32
CA GLY A 208 48.48 17.46 -12.20
C GLY A 208 48.69 16.07 -11.58
N GLY A 209 47.65 15.46 -11.03
CA GLY A 209 47.59 14.04 -10.66
C GLY A 209 46.92 13.18 -11.74
N SER A 210 47.25 11.88 -11.79
CA SER A 210 46.59 10.93 -12.71
C SER A 210 45.21 10.53 -12.18
N GLN A 211 44.21 11.36 -12.47
CA GLN A 211 42.80 11.10 -12.13
C GLN A 211 42.28 9.85 -12.87
N ALA A 212 41.31 9.15 -12.26
CA ALA A 212 40.60 8.07 -12.92
C ALA A 212 39.58 8.62 -13.93
N SER A 213 39.33 7.85 -14.99
CA SER A 213 38.41 8.22 -16.07
C SER A 213 37.75 6.97 -16.63
N PHE A 214 36.45 7.06 -16.92
CA PHE A 214 35.59 5.98 -17.40
C PHE A 214 34.87 6.46 -18.65
N GLU A 215 34.98 5.69 -19.74
CA GLU A 215 34.28 5.93 -21.02
C GLU A 215 33.03 5.04 -21.06
N TRP A 216 31.86 5.66 -21.23
CA TRP A 216 30.56 4.98 -21.29
C TRP A 216 29.94 5.06 -22.68
N ASP A 217 29.31 3.97 -23.09
CA ASP A 217 28.57 3.80 -24.35
C ASP A 217 27.23 3.15 -24.03
N PHE A 218 26.13 3.88 -24.14
CA PHE A 218 24.83 3.44 -23.59
C PHE A 218 24.04 2.52 -24.51
N GLY A 219 24.59 2.16 -25.67
CA GLY A 219 23.98 1.25 -26.65
C GLY A 219 22.94 1.90 -27.57
N ASP A 220 22.36 3.04 -27.17
CA ASP A 220 21.45 3.87 -27.98
C ASP A 220 22.15 4.80 -28.98
N GLY A 221 23.49 4.82 -28.97
CA GLY A 221 24.35 5.69 -29.78
C GLY A 221 24.91 6.90 -29.03
N THR A 222 24.44 7.17 -27.81
CA THR A 222 24.99 8.21 -26.93
C THR A 222 26.18 7.68 -26.12
N LYS A 223 27.08 8.60 -25.73
CA LYS A 223 28.32 8.30 -25.01
C LYS A 223 28.64 9.41 -24.01
N LYS A 224 29.29 9.07 -22.90
CA LYS A 224 29.62 10.00 -21.81
C LYS A 224 30.95 9.59 -21.16
N THR A 225 31.70 10.56 -20.65
CA THR A 225 32.95 10.29 -19.92
C THR A 225 32.81 10.83 -18.50
N THR A 226 33.24 10.07 -17.51
CA THR A 226 33.13 10.44 -16.09
C THR A 226 34.44 10.19 -15.35
N THR A 227 34.71 10.98 -14.30
CA THR A 227 35.79 10.70 -13.34
C THR A 227 35.33 9.84 -12.15
N SER A 228 34.02 9.60 -12.03
CA SER A 228 33.38 8.61 -11.15
C SER A 228 33.20 7.26 -11.85
N PRO A 229 33.24 6.13 -11.14
CA PRO A 229 32.80 4.83 -11.64
C PRO A 229 31.26 4.68 -11.68
N TYR A 230 30.52 5.79 -11.70
CA TYR A 230 29.06 5.89 -11.72
C TYR A 230 28.61 6.89 -12.78
N VAL A 231 27.51 6.58 -13.46
CA VAL A 231 26.83 7.50 -14.38
C VAL A 231 25.32 7.21 -14.45
N LYS A 232 24.52 8.26 -14.65
CA LYS A 232 23.11 8.16 -15.05
C LYS A 232 22.91 8.46 -16.54
N HIS A 233 21.94 7.78 -17.14
CA HIS A 233 21.44 7.99 -18.51
C HIS A 233 19.91 7.85 -18.58
N ASP A 234 19.28 8.50 -19.55
CA ASP A 234 17.82 8.46 -19.79
C ASP A 234 17.51 7.89 -21.18
N TYR A 235 16.81 6.76 -21.20
CA TYR A 235 16.40 6.03 -22.41
C TYR A 235 15.05 6.48 -22.97
N SER A 236 14.39 7.50 -22.40
CA SER A 236 13.08 8.01 -22.86
C SER A 236 13.07 8.42 -24.34
N HIS A 237 14.21 8.86 -24.87
CA HIS A 237 14.40 9.21 -26.28
C HIS A 237 14.50 8.01 -27.24
N ALA A 238 14.67 6.78 -26.72
CA ALA A 238 14.71 5.54 -27.51
C ALA A 238 13.34 4.84 -27.61
N LEU A 239 12.30 5.39 -26.99
CA LEU A 239 10.95 4.83 -27.03
C LEU A 239 10.28 5.02 -28.39
N THR A 240 9.54 4.00 -28.83
CA THR A 240 8.60 4.09 -29.95
C THR A 240 7.19 3.73 -29.48
N ALA A 241 6.21 3.87 -30.37
CA ALA A 241 4.82 3.54 -30.06
C ALA A 241 4.53 2.02 -30.02
N ASP A 242 5.47 1.19 -30.50
CA ASP A 242 5.21 -0.23 -30.82
C ASP A 242 6.29 -1.19 -30.27
N ASP A 243 7.50 -0.71 -29.92
CA ASP A 243 8.56 -1.53 -29.32
C ASP A 243 8.30 -1.79 -27.83
N GLU A 244 7.72 -2.95 -27.51
CA GLU A 244 7.40 -3.40 -26.15
C GLU A 244 8.65 -3.61 -25.28
N VAL A 245 9.75 -4.09 -25.88
CA VAL A 245 11.01 -4.41 -25.19
C VAL A 245 12.20 -3.91 -26.01
N LEU A 246 13.00 -3.03 -25.39
CA LEU A 246 14.19 -2.41 -25.94
C LEU A 246 15.47 -3.06 -25.39
N TYR A 247 16.53 -3.07 -26.21
CA TYR A 247 17.79 -3.77 -25.93
C TYR A 247 18.98 -2.84 -26.12
N PHE A 248 19.84 -2.72 -25.11
CA PHE A 248 21.02 -1.86 -25.17
C PHE A 248 22.26 -2.58 -24.64
N ASP A 249 23.27 -2.75 -25.49
CA ASP A 249 24.59 -3.23 -25.08
C ASP A 249 25.41 -2.09 -24.48
N VAL A 250 25.26 -1.90 -23.17
CA VAL A 250 25.93 -0.86 -22.40
C VAL A 250 27.39 -1.28 -22.18
N ARG A 251 28.34 -0.38 -22.50
CA ARG A 251 29.78 -0.60 -22.31
C ARG A 251 30.34 0.43 -21.34
N CYS A 252 31.24 -0.02 -20.47
CA CYS A 252 32.06 0.84 -19.62
C CYS A 252 33.53 0.45 -19.76
N ARG A 253 34.39 1.45 -19.98
CA ARG A 253 35.84 1.26 -20.10
C ARG A 253 36.60 2.14 -19.11
N SER A 254 37.30 1.50 -18.16
CA SER A 254 38.30 2.17 -17.32
C SER A 254 39.51 2.54 -18.17
N VAL A 255 39.70 3.84 -18.41
CA VAL A 255 40.81 4.37 -19.23
C VAL A 255 42.16 4.11 -18.57
N ARG A 256 42.21 4.12 -17.22
CA ARG A 256 43.43 3.96 -16.41
C ARG A 256 44.06 2.58 -16.54
N ASP A 257 43.23 1.54 -16.62
CA ASP A 257 43.66 0.14 -16.65
C ASP A 257 43.41 -0.53 -18.01
N ASN A 258 42.76 0.18 -18.94
CA ASN A 258 42.32 -0.32 -20.24
C ASN A 258 41.49 -1.61 -20.12
N ILE A 259 40.57 -1.63 -19.15
CA ILE A 259 39.58 -2.69 -18.94
C ILE A 259 38.24 -2.20 -19.47
N GLU A 260 37.65 -2.97 -20.38
CA GLU A 260 36.32 -2.72 -20.96
C GLU A 260 35.40 -3.88 -20.59
N VAL A 261 34.16 -3.57 -20.20
CA VAL A 261 33.10 -4.54 -19.89
C VAL A 261 31.79 -4.12 -20.54
N ILE A 262 30.97 -5.12 -20.87
CA ILE A 262 29.70 -4.99 -21.59
C ILE A 262 28.61 -5.77 -20.84
N ARG A 263 27.41 -5.19 -20.72
CA ARG A 263 26.21 -5.85 -20.19
C ARG A 263 24.99 -5.41 -21.01
N THR A 264 24.10 -6.35 -21.34
CA THR A 264 22.86 -6.01 -22.07
C THR A 264 21.78 -5.58 -21.08
N LEU A 265 21.40 -4.30 -21.14
CA LEU A 265 20.17 -3.79 -20.56
C LEU A 265 18.98 -4.26 -21.41
N VAL A 266 17.91 -4.68 -20.75
CA VAL A 266 16.61 -4.99 -21.34
C VAL A 266 15.59 -4.09 -20.66
N LEU A 267 14.87 -3.27 -21.41
CA LEU A 267 14.01 -2.21 -20.91
C LEU A 267 12.59 -2.39 -21.46
N HIS A 268 11.61 -2.58 -20.58
CA HIS A 268 10.21 -2.71 -20.97
C HIS A 268 9.56 -1.34 -21.17
N SER A 269 8.84 -1.16 -22.27
CA SER A 269 8.17 0.09 -22.60
C SER A 269 6.83 0.18 -21.89
N ALA A 270 6.82 0.83 -20.72
CA ALA A 270 5.58 1.11 -19.97
C ALA A 270 4.50 1.79 -20.84
N TYR A 271 4.90 2.65 -21.79
CA TYR A 271 4.03 3.20 -22.83
C TYR A 271 3.27 2.13 -23.63
N VAL A 272 3.99 1.14 -24.18
CA VAL A 272 3.41 0.06 -24.99
C VAL A 272 2.54 -0.87 -24.15
N LEU A 273 2.97 -1.16 -22.91
CA LEU A 273 2.17 -1.96 -21.97
C LEU A 273 0.83 -1.25 -21.64
N CYS A 274 0.84 0.04 -21.31
CA CYS A 274 -0.39 0.80 -21.09
C CYS A 274 -1.28 0.83 -22.36
N LYS A 275 -0.68 0.98 -23.55
CA LYS A 275 -1.38 0.95 -24.85
C LYS A 275 -2.02 -0.42 -25.12
N GLN A 276 -1.36 -1.53 -24.79
CA GLN A 276 -1.93 -2.89 -24.85
C GLN A 276 -3.10 -3.05 -23.87
N HIS A 277 -3.01 -2.48 -22.67
CA HIS A 277 -4.13 -2.37 -21.71
C HIS A 277 -5.17 -1.28 -22.07
N GLY A 278 -5.12 -0.71 -23.28
CA GLY A 278 -6.17 0.15 -23.82
C GLY A 278 -6.16 1.60 -23.33
N THR A 279 -5.04 2.12 -22.81
CA THR A 279 -4.88 3.55 -22.48
C THR A 279 -3.51 4.06 -22.89
N ILE A 280 -3.46 5.10 -23.73
CA ILE A 280 -2.21 5.78 -24.08
C ILE A 280 -1.78 6.68 -22.92
N VAL A 281 -0.53 6.53 -22.47
CA VAL A 281 0.08 7.34 -21.41
C VAL A 281 1.32 8.05 -21.99
N PRO A 282 1.17 9.26 -22.57
CA PRO A 282 2.27 9.99 -23.20
C PRO A 282 3.41 10.25 -22.20
N PRO A 283 4.70 10.08 -22.59
CA PRO A 283 5.82 10.49 -21.75
C PRO A 283 5.77 12.00 -21.44
N VAL A 284 5.97 12.35 -20.18
CA VAL A 284 5.96 13.72 -19.66
C VAL A 284 7.31 14.05 -19.04
N LYS A 285 7.83 15.24 -19.34
CA LYS A 285 9.00 15.82 -18.71
C LYS A 285 8.69 17.22 -18.21
N ALA A 286 9.14 17.60 -17.02
CA ALA A 286 8.74 18.85 -16.39
C ALA A 286 9.72 19.27 -15.30
N ASP A 287 9.69 20.56 -14.94
CA ASP A 287 10.33 21.05 -13.73
C ASP A 287 9.60 20.54 -12.47
N ILE A 288 10.35 20.33 -11.40
CA ILE A 288 9.81 19.87 -10.10
C ILE A 288 8.99 20.97 -9.43
N TYR A 289 9.37 22.24 -9.62
CA TYR A 289 8.77 23.39 -8.93
C TYR A 289 7.80 24.16 -9.82
N ALA A 290 6.67 24.57 -9.25
CA ALA A 290 5.83 25.61 -9.82
C ALA A 290 6.17 26.99 -9.21
N HIS A 291 6.26 28.00 -10.07
CA HIS A 291 6.64 29.37 -9.69
C HIS A 291 5.41 30.25 -9.42
N LYS A 292 5.43 31.06 -8.36
CA LYS A 292 4.31 31.95 -7.99
C LYS A 292 4.24 33.20 -8.88
N ALA A 293 3.21 33.30 -9.72
CA ALA A 293 2.99 34.38 -10.67
C ALA A 293 1.61 35.04 -10.48
N ILE A 294 1.59 36.27 -9.94
CA ILE A 294 0.45 37.21 -9.85
C ILE A 294 -0.93 36.53 -9.63
N GLY A 295 -1.16 35.98 -8.43
CA GLY A 295 -2.44 35.36 -8.07
C GLY A 295 -2.66 33.93 -8.61
N SER A 296 -1.61 33.34 -9.18
CA SER A 296 -1.55 31.95 -9.63
C SER A 296 -0.18 31.34 -9.33
N PHE A 297 -0.07 30.01 -9.45
CA PHE A 297 1.21 29.34 -9.69
C PHE A 297 1.34 29.03 -11.19
N HIS A 298 2.55 28.73 -11.63
CA HIS A 298 2.87 28.37 -13.01
C HIS A 298 3.81 27.16 -13.05
N GLY A 299 3.39 26.10 -13.73
CA GLY A 299 4.22 24.95 -14.09
C GLY A 299 4.21 24.71 -15.61
N VAL A 300 5.21 23.98 -16.11
CA VAL A 300 5.38 23.65 -17.54
C VAL A 300 5.64 22.15 -17.70
N LEU A 301 5.02 21.55 -18.70
CA LEU A 301 5.13 20.13 -19.06
C LEU A 301 5.53 20.03 -20.53
N GLU A 302 6.54 19.24 -20.85
CA GLU A 302 6.82 18.75 -22.20
C GLU A 302 6.17 17.37 -22.36
N VAL A 303 5.15 17.26 -23.22
CA VAL A 303 4.36 16.03 -23.40
C VAL A 303 4.61 15.46 -24.79
N THR A 304 5.17 14.25 -24.86
CA THR A 304 5.56 13.61 -26.13
C THR A 304 4.48 12.65 -26.63
N ASN A 305 3.89 12.93 -27.78
CA ASN A 305 3.03 11.99 -28.48
C ASN A 305 3.89 11.07 -29.36
N LEU A 306 3.99 9.79 -28.98
CA LEU A 306 4.69 8.77 -29.76
C LEU A 306 3.84 8.20 -30.90
N GLU A 307 2.51 8.43 -30.91
CA GLU A 307 1.66 7.89 -31.98
C GLU A 307 1.85 8.58 -33.33
N SER A 308 1.61 7.80 -34.39
CA SER A 308 1.49 8.30 -35.77
C SER A 308 0.18 9.07 -36.04
N VAL A 309 -0.72 9.15 -35.04
CA VAL A 309 -1.98 9.90 -35.08
C VAL A 309 -1.99 11.04 -34.04
N PRO A 310 -2.74 12.13 -34.26
CA PRO A 310 -2.82 13.21 -33.29
C PRO A 310 -3.59 12.79 -32.04
N VAL A 311 -3.12 13.27 -30.89
CA VAL A 311 -3.76 13.11 -29.59
C VAL A 311 -4.45 14.41 -29.20
N THR A 312 -5.65 14.34 -28.60
CA THR A 312 -6.44 15.51 -28.20
C THR A 312 -6.81 15.41 -26.72
N ILE A 313 -6.25 16.31 -25.91
CA ILE A 313 -6.54 16.43 -24.48
C ILE A 313 -7.74 17.34 -24.30
N THR A 314 -8.79 16.82 -23.63
CA THR A 314 -10.12 17.43 -23.56
C THR A 314 -10.52 17.85 -22.16
N ALA A 315 -9.87 17.33 -21.11
CA ALA A 315 -10.14 17.68 -19.72
C ALA A 315 -8.87 17.73 -18.86
N GLN A 316 -8.93 18.50 -17.76
CA GLN A 316 -7.90 18.54 -16.72
C GLN A 316 -8.53 18.47 -15.32
N ALA A 317 -7.79 17.96 -14.33
CA ALA A 317 -8.07 18.14 -12.90
C ALA A 317 -6.81 18.70 -12.22
N ILE A 318 -6.99 19.48 -11.14
CA ILE A 318 -5.90 19.93 -10.28
C ILE A 318 -6.29 19.64 -8.84
N VAL A 319 -5.40 19.00 -8.09
CA VAL A 319 -5.57 18.64 -6.67
C VAL A 319 -4.43 19.29 -5.88
N PRO A 320 -4.68 20.17 -4.90
CA PRO A 320 -3.62 20.73 -4.06
C PRO A 320 -3.07 19.66 -3.11
N LEU A 321 -1.76 19.68 -2.88
CA LEU A 321 -1.14 18.94 -1.78
C LEU A 321 -1.15 19.85 -0.55
N THR A 322 -1.92 19.50 0.48
CA THR A 322 -2.16 20.35 1.66
C THR A 322 -2.55 19.48 2.86
N ASP A 323 -2.07 19.86 4.04
CA ASP A 323 -2.33 19.17 5.31
C ASP A 323 -3.72 19.50 5.89
N ASN A 324 -4.57 20.17 5.11
CA ASN A 324 -5.91 20.61 5.50
C ASN A 324 -6.98 19.53 5.21
N PRO A 325 -7.60 18.90 6.23
CA PRO A 325 -8.58 17.82 6.03
C PRO A 325 -9.91 18.29 5.42
N ASP A 326 -10.17 19.60 5.29
CA ASP A 326 -11.31 20.14 4.52
C ASP A 326 -11.04 20.18 2.99
N ALA A 327 -9.83 19.81 2.52
CA ALA A 327 -9.45 19.90 1.11
C ALA A 327 -10.02 18.76 0.25
N GLN A 328 -10.30 19.05 -1.03
CA GLN A 328 -10.84 18.05 -1.97
C GLN A 328 -9.73 17.22 -2.62
N GLU A 329 -9.36 16.11 -1.98
CA GLU A 329 -8.36 15.14 -2.46
C GLU A 329 -8.70 14.48 -3.80
N ARG A 330 -9.99 14.43 -4.17
CA ARG A 330 -10.46 13.71 -5.38
C ARG A 330 -10.29 14.56 -6.66
N PRO A 331 -9.64 14.06 -7.73
CA PRO A 331 -9.44 14.81 -8.96
C PRO A 331 -10.75 15.06 -9.72
N VAL A 332 -11.29 16.27 -9.59
CA VAL A 332 -12.48 16.73 -10.33
C VAL A 332 -12.08 17.19 -11.74
N PHE A 333 -12.18 16.29 -12.71
CA PHE A 333 -11.93 16.59 -14.13
C PHE A 333 -12.93 17.60 -14.69
N ARG A 334 -12.41 18.57 -15.45
CA ARG A 334 -13.17 19.67 -16.08
C ARG A 334 -12.74 19.81 -17.53
N ASN A 335 -13.73 19.91 -18.42
CA ASN A 335 -13.49 20.06 -19.85
C ASN A 335 -12.75 21.37 -20.13
N LEU A 336 -11.68 21.27 -20.93
CA LEU A 336 -10.91 22.40 -21.42
C LEU A 336 -11.75 23.22 -22.40
N LYS A 337 -11.79 24.54 -22.25
CA LYS A 337 -12.52 25.44 -23.17
C LYS A 337 -11.98 25.37 -24.60
N ASN A 338 -10.67 25.16 -24.72
CA ASN A 338 -9.97 24.84 -25.96
C ASN A 338 -9.22 23.52 -25.70
N PRO A 339 -9.58 22.41 -26.35
CA PRO A 339 -8.80 21.17 -26.27
C PRO A 339 -7.36 21.39 -26.76
N ILE A 340 -6.40 20.71 -26.12
CA ILE A 340 -4.99 20.76 -26.52
C ILE A 340 -4.73 19.61 -27.50
N SER A 341 -4.26 19.92 -28.70
CA SER A 341 -3.83 18.90 -29.66
C SER A 341 -2.33 18.70 -29.57
N LEU A 342 -1.91 17.45 -29.35
CA LEU A 342 -0.54 16.98 -29.48
C LEU A 342 -0.40 16.39 -30.90
N PRO A 343 0.38 16.98 -31.81
CA PRO A 343 0.55 16.45 -33.16
C PRO A 343 1.22 15.05 -33.15
N PRO A 344 1.10 14.25 -34.24
CA PRO A 344 1.81 12.98 -34.36
C PRO A 344 3.32 13.13 -34.17
N LEU A 345 3.95 12.13 -33.54
CA LEU A 345 5.41 12.02 -33.42
C LEU A 345 6.09 13.32 -32.94
N SER A 346 5.55 13.96 -31.90
CA SER A 346 6.00 15.30 -31.49
C SER A 346 5.85 15.57 -29.99
N THR A 347 6.76 16.39 -29.46
CA THR A 347 6.71 16.93 -28.11
C THR A 347 6.01 18.29 -28.12
N THR A 348 4.99 18.45 -27.27
CA THR A 348 4.20 19.67 -27.13
C THR A 348 4.33 20.24 -25.72
N VAL A 349 4.60 21.54 -25.62
CA VAL A 349 4.72 22.23 -24.32
C VAL A 349 3.34 22.66 -23.81
N VAL A 350 2.97 22.19 -22.63
CA VAL A 350 1.70 22.45 -21.94
C VAL A 350 1.96 23.24 -20.67
N GLY A 351 1.42 24.46 -20.57
CA GLY A 351 1.53 25.30 -19.38
C GLY A 351 0.33 25.14 -18.44
N VAL A 352 0.59 25.00 -17.14
CA VAL A 352 -0.40 24.79 -16.08
C VAL A 352 -0.43 26.01 -15.16
N TYR A 353 -1.64 26.50 -14.82
CA TYR A 353 -1.84 27.78 -14.14
C TYR A 353 -2.99 27.74 -13.09
N PRO A 354 -2.84 27.06 -11.94
CA PRO A 354 -3.83 27.12 -10.87
C PRO A 354 -3.79 28.45 -10.13
N ARG A 355 -4.90 28.84 -9.50
CA ARG A 355 -5.02 30.11 -8.76
C ARG A 355 -4.47 30.01 -7.35
N TYR A 356 -4.16 31.15 -6.72
CA TYR A 356 -3.66 31.24 -5.35
C TYR A 356 -4.68 31.94 -4.44
N GLN A 357 -5.13 31.28 -3.37
CA GLN A 357 -6.17 31.82 -2.48
C GLN A 357 -5.59 32.58 -1.28
N SER A 358 -6.04 33.83 -1.05
CA SER A 358 -5.60 34.66 0.09
C SER A 358 -6.61 34.65 1.25
N ALA A 359 -6.11 34.48 2.48
CA ALA A 359 -6.93 34.34 3.70
C ALA A 359 -7.54 35.66 4.23
N SER A 360 -8.48 36.28 3.50
CA SER A 360 -9.09 37.57 3.89
C SER A 360 -10.58 37.73 3.56
N SER A 361 -11.44 36.78 3.96
CA SER A 361 -12.91 36.93 3.88
C SER A 361 -13.69 36.71 5.19
N ARG A 362 -13.11 36.02 6.19
CA ARG A 362 -13.78 35.76 7.49
C ARG A 362 -13.81 36.97 8.45
N GLY A 363 -13.05 38.05 8.18
CA GLY A 363 -12.82 39.14 9.15
C GLY A 363 -13.87 40.26 9.24
N ILE A 364 -14.68 40.51 8.19
CA ILE A 364 -15.49 41.75 8.10
C ILE A 364 -16.92 41.57 8.64
N ALA A 365 -17.46 40.34 8.67
CA ALA A 365 -18.85 40.08 9.05
C ALA A 365 -19.18 40.41 10.52
N ASN A 366 -18.22 40.27 11.44
CA ASN A 366 -18.46 40.43 12.88
C ASN A 366 -18.39 41.89 13.38
N ALA A 367 -18.10 42.87 12.51
CA ALA A 367 -17.91 44.27 12.89
C ALA A 367 -19.19 45.14 12.82
N LEU A 368 -20.33 44.60 12.35
CA LEU A 368 -21.57 45.36 12.12
C LEU A 368 -22.75 44.92 13.02
N GLY A 369 -22.52 44.05 14.00
CA GLY A 369 -23.57 43.54 14.90
C GLY A 369 -24.03 44.50 16.01
N SER A 370 -23.56 45.76 16.03
CA SER A 370 -23.67 46.64 17.21
C SER A 370 -23.95 48.12 16.92
N LEU A 371 -24.84 48.43 15.96
CA LEU A 371 -25.41 49.79 15.80
C LEU A 371 -26.92 49.75 15.50
N ASN A 372 -27.74 49.88 16.54
CA ASN A 372 -29.18 50.12 16.41
C ASN A 372 -29.45 51.55 15.95
N LEU A 373 -30.24 51.73 14.89
CA LEU A 373 -31.09 52.91 14.71
C LEU A 373 -32.22 52.61 13.69
N SER A 374 -33.32 53.34 13.80
CA SER A 374 -34.61 52.96 13.21
C SER A 374 -35.00 53.74 11.94
N SER A 375 -35.65 53.03 11.02
CA SER A 375 -36.68 53.48 10.07
C SER A 375 -36.73 54.97 9.65
N SER A 376 -36.40 55.28 8.39
CA SER A 376 -37.22 56.19 7.53
C SER A 376 -36.73 56.31 6.07
N ILE A 377 -37.70 56.46 5.15
CA ILE A 377 -37.80 57.42 4.01
C ILE A 377 -36.49 57.94 3.36
N GLY A 378 -36.28 57.92 2.03
CA GLY A 378 -37.07 57.36 0.91
C GLY A 378 -37.03 58.18 -0.40
N SER A 379 -37.04 57.48 -1.56
CA SER A 379 -37.53 57.90 -2.90
C SER A 379 -36.77 58.93 -3.77
N VAL A 380 -36.94 58.75 -5.11
CA VAL A 380 -36.64 59.67 -6.26
C VAL A 380 -35.14 59.92 -6.56
N GLY A 381 -34.64 59.93 -7.80
CA GLY A 381 -35.18 59.60 -9.14
C GLY A 381 -34.04 59.77 -10.19
N SER A 382 -33.80 58.86 -11.14
CA SER A 382 -34.59 58.52 -12.35
C SER A 382 -34.54 59.54 -13.51
N PHE A 383 -33.59 59.35 -14.43
CA PHE A 383 -33.65 59.60 -15.89
C PHE A 383 -32.68 58.57 -16.52
N ARG A 384 -33.01 57.67 -17.46
CA ARG A 384 -33.74 57.72 -18.76
C ARG A 384 -33.07 58.61 -19.81
N SER A 385 -32.89 58.20 -21.08
CA SER A 385 -33.04 56.88 -21.75
C SER A 385 -32.52 57.02 -23.22
N LEU A 386 -32.88 56.06 -24.10
CA LEU A 386 -32.84 56.09 -25.59
C LEU A 386 -31.59 55.44 -26.26
N GLU A 387 -31.70 54.60 -27.31
CA GLU A 387 -32.86 53.78 -27.77
C GLU A 387 -32.47 52.73 -28.84
N SER A 388 -33.06 51.52 -28.79
CA SER A 388 -33.32 50.60 -29.94
C SER A 388 -32.12 50.07 -30.78
N ILE A 389 -32.18 48.93 -31.51
CA ILE A 389 -33.28 48.20 -32.16
C ILE A 389 -33.15 46.66 -31.93
N SER A 390 -34.28 45.95 -31.88
CA SER A 390 -34.44 44.47 -31.74
C SER A 390 -35.02 43.87 -33.06
N PRO A 391 -35.62 42.65 -33.19
CA PRO A 391 -35.89 41.51 -32.27
C PRO A 391 -35.27 40.17 -32.78
N VAL A 392 -35.43 38.97 -32.19
CA VAL A 392 -36.62 38.07 -32.10
C VAL A 392 -36.21 36.94 -31.11
N SER A 393 -36.75 36.85 -29.87
CA SER A 393 -37.89 36.02 -29.39
C SER A 393 -37.85 34.53 -29.79
N VAL A 394 -38.14 33.53 -28.96
CA VAL A 394 -39.19 33.42 -27.92
C VAL A 394 -38.75 32.55 -26.72
N THR A 395 -39.26 32.83 -25.52
CA THR A 395 -39.29 31.95 -24.33
C THR A 395 -40.75 31.70 -23.87
N PRO A 396 -40.99 30.61 -23.14
CA PRO A 396 -41.73 30.68 -21.85
C PRO A 396 -40.97 29.91 -20.73
N ASP A 397 -40.77 30.44 -19.52
CA ASP A 397 -41.71 30.52 -18.36
C ASP A 397 -41.91 29.16 -17.64
N LEU A 398 -42.11 29.05 -16.31
CA LEU A 398 -41.70 29.78 -15.10
C LEU A 398 -42.16 28.94 -13.86
N GLU A 399 -41.91 29.40 -12.63
CA GLU A 399 -42.30 28.80 -11.32
C GLU A 399 -41.62 27.46 -10.93
N VAL A 400 -41.32 27.07 -9.68
CA VAL A 400 -40.95 27.70 -8.38
C VAL A 400 -41.48 26.81 -7.22
N GLN A 401 -40.56 26.18 -6.49
CA GLN A 401 -40.68 25.58 -5.13
C GLN A 401 -39.29 24.99 -4.77
N GLY A 402 -38.80 24.96 -3.53
CA GLY A 402 -39.28 25.62 -2.31
C GLY A 402 -38.49 25.20 -1.05
N ALA A 403 -37.62 26.07 -0.53
CA ALA A 403 -36.89 26.01 0.75
C ALA A 403 -35.89 24.85 1.01
N GLY A 404 -34.69 25.17 1.53
CA GLY A 404 -33.84 24.17 2.21
C GLY A 404 -32.31 24.41 2.20
N LEU A 405 -31.73 24.46 3.41
CA LEU A 405 -30.34 24.10 3.75
C LEU A 405 -29.17 24.98 3.25
N VAL A 406 -27.98 24.66 3.79
CA VAL A 406 -26.79 25.52 3.87
C VAL A 406 -25.74 25.11 2.85
N GLY A 407 -25.18 26.10 2.14
CA GLY A 407 -23.98 25.92 1.32
C GLY A 407 -23.43 27.26 0.84
N LYS A 408 -22.21 27.61 1.26
CA LYS A 408 -21.40 28.62 0.56
C LYS A 408 -20.42 27.87 -0.34
N PRO A 409 -20.42 28.09 -1.67
CA PRO A 409 -19.42 27.47 -2.52
C PRO A 409 -18.03 28.08 -2.27
N GLN A 410 -17.00 27.24 -2.24
CA GLN A 410 -15.63 27.68 -2.49
C GLN A 410 -15.38 27.81 -4.01
N PRO A 411 -14.39 28.60 -4.45
CA PRO A 411 -14.03 28.69 -5.87
C PRO A 411 -13.20 27.49 -6.32
N ASP A 412 -13.54 26.92 -7.46
CA ASP A 412 -12.84 25.76 -8.02
C ASP A 412 -11.48 26.11 -8.66
N GLY A 413 -10.47 25.26 -8.46
CA GLY A 413 -9.15 25.39 -9.10
C GLY A 413 -8.18 26.35 -8.40
N ASP A 414 -8.51 26.73 -7.16
CA ASP A 414 -7.65 27.48 -6.26
C ASP A 414 -6.75 26.52 -5.46
N VAL A 415 -5.45 26.78 -5.42
CA VAL A 415 -4.48 26.14 -4.52
C VAL A 415 -4.38 26.98 -3.22
N PRO A 416 -4.53 26.35 -2.03
CA PRO A 416 -4.39 27.03 -0.73
C PRO A 416 -3.02 27.69 -0.49
N ARG A 417 -2.92 28.55 0.54
CA ARG A 417 -1.64 29.21 0.90
C ARG A 417 -0.67 28.25 1.61
N ASP A 418 -1.23 27.36 2.38
CA ASP A 418 -0.64 26.25 3.14
C ASP A 418 -0.15 25.10 2.25
N ALA A 419 -0.64 25.02 1.01
CA ALA A 419 -0.32 23.91 0.11
C ALA A 419 1.20 23.77 -0.15
N SER A 420 1.69 22.53 -0.04
CA SER A 420 3.07 22.15 -0.30
C SER A 420 3.37 22.01 -1.80
N GLY A 421 2.33 21.73 -2.60
CA GLY A 421 2.39 21.56 -4.05
C GLY A 421 0.99 21.39 -4.67
N PHE A 422 0.93 20.91 -5.89
CA PHE A 422 -0.30 20.44 -6.53
C PHE A 422 -0.04 19.37 -7.60
N THR A 423 -0.93 18.40 -7.68
CA THR A 423 -0.96 17.39 -8.76
C THR A 423 -1.90 17.87 -9.87
N VAL A 424 -1.49 17.71 -11.13
CA VAL A 424 -2.31 18.00 -12.31
C VAL A 424 -2.51 16.74 -13.14
N TYR A 425 -3.78 16.39 -13.38
CA TYR A 425 -4.17 15.26 -14.21
C TYR A 425 -4.75 15.76 -15.53
N PHE A 426 -4.42 15.10 -16.63
CA PHE A 426 -4.98 15.36 -17.96
C PHE A 426 -5.66 14.12 -18.53
N ALA A 427 -6.77 14.33 -19.24
CA ALA A 427 -7.53 13.29 -19.91
C ALA A 427 -7.91 13.71 -21.33
N GLY A 428 -7.89 12.76 -22.26
CA GLY A 428 -8.12 12.98 -23.69
C GLY A 428 -8.38 11.69 -24.45
N GLN A 429 -8.31 11.79 -25.78
CA GLN A 429 -8.39 10.66 -26.72
C GLN A 429 -7.45 10.87 -27.91
N SER A 430 -6.92 9.79 -28.48
CA SER A 430 -6.29 9.77 -29.81
C SER A 430 -7.34 9.84 -30.92
N ALA A 431 -6.91 10.09 -32.16
CA ALA A 431 -7.81 10.20 -33.32
C ALA A 431 -8.57 8.89 -33.67
N ASP A 432 -8.11 7.73 -33.18
CA ASP A 432 -8.82 6.44 -33.28
C ASP A 432 -9.83 6.19 -32.14
N GLY A 433 -9.86 7.07 -31.12
CA GLY A 433 -10.76 6.99 -29.96
C GLY A 433 -10.15 6.35 -28.71
N THR A 434 -8.90 5.87 -28.75
CA THR A 434 -8.24 5.28 -27.58
C THR A 434 -8.10 6.32 -26.46
N PRO A 435 -8.48 6.00 -25.21
CA PRO A 435 -8.30 6.90 -24.07
C PRO A 435 -6.85 7.32 -23.88
N VAL A 436 -6.65 8.60 -23.56
CA VAL A 436 -5.33 9.18 -23.23
C VAL A 436 -5.37 9.76 -21.82
N ARG A 437 -4.36 9.47 -21.00
CA ARG A 437 -4.20 10.04 -19.65
C ARG A 437 -2.73 10.31 -19.33
N PHE A 438 -2.44 11.39 -18.62
CA PHE A 438 -1.15 11.62 -17.97
C PHE A 438 -1.31 12.51 -16.74
N THR A 439 -0.30 12.55 -15.88
CA THR A 439 -0.29 13.33 -14.64
C THR A 439 1.12 13.85 -14.34
N HIS A 440 1.23 14.91 -13.53
CA HIS A 440 2.50 15.40 -12.96
C HIS A 440 2.25 16.09 -11.62
N VAL A 441 3.29 16.15 -10.78
CA VAL A 441 3.26 16.83 -9.48
C VAL A 441 4.20 18.03 -9.49
N PHE A 442 3.71 19.19 -9.10
CA PHE A 442 4.52 20.40 -8.92
C PHE A 442 4.63 20.78 -7.43
N GLU A 443 5.85 20.89 -6.92
CA GLU A 443 6.14 21.42 -5.59
C GLU A 443 6.09 22.96 -5.56
N ILE A 444 5.76 23.53 -4.41
CA ILE A 444 5.85 24.98 -4.16
C ILE A 444 6.99 25.22 -3.16
N HIS A 445 8.03 25.94 -3.59
CA HIS A 445 9.22 26.20 -2.80
C HIS A 445 8.90 26.97 -1.50
N MET A 446 9.54 26.61 -0.36
CA MET A 446 9.20 27.14 0.98
C MET A 446 9.23 28.68 1.05
N ASP A 447 10.18 29.30 0.34
CA ASP A 447 10.30 30.75 0.22
C ASP A 447 9.06 31.45 -0.37
N GLU A 448 8.22 30.75 -1.13
CA GLU A 448 7.04 31.32 -1.81
C GLU A 448 5.73 31.10 -1.03
N ARG A 449 5.67 30.07 -0.16
CA ARG A 449 4.50 29.77 0.68
C ARG A 449 4.17 30.92 1.64
N ASN A 450 5.19 31.43 2.33
CA ASN A 450 5.01 32.38 3.45
C ASN A 450 4.97 33.87 3.09
N LYS A 451 5.48 34.29 1.92
CA LYS A 451 5.48 35.72 1.53
C LYS A 451 4.06 36.23 1.25
N GLU A 452 3.62 37.25 1.99
CA GLU A 452 2.43 38.04 1.65
C GLU A 452 2.62 38.76 0.30
N PRO A 453 1.55 38.98 -0.48
CA PRO A 453 1.60 39.76 -1.71
C PRO A 453 1.79 41.26 -1.39
N GLN A 454 3.03 41.66 -1.14
CA GLN A 454 3.39 43.08 -1.05
C GLN A 454 3.21 43.72 -2.42
N TRP A 455 2.41 44.78 -2.46
CA TRP A 455 2.31 45.66 -3.61
C TRP A 455 3.56 46.55 -3.66
N PRO A 456 4.42 46.45 -4.70
CA PRO A 456 5.17 47.63 -5.10
C PRO A 456 4.17 48.73 -5.52
N GLU A 457 4.51 49.99 -5.30
CA GLU A 457 3.72 51.10 -5.86
C GLU A 457 3.68 50.97 -7.39
N VAL A 458 2.48 51.15 -7.97
CA VAL A 458 2.25 50.82 -9.37
C VAL A 458 2.83 51.89 -10.30
N ASP A 459 3.96 51.58 -10.90
CA ASP A 459 4.28 51.98 -12.27
C ASP A 459 4.48 50.70 -13.09
N ILE A 460 3.72 50.53 -14.18
CA ILE A 460 3.42 49.21 -14.77
C ILE A 460 4.60 48.68 -15.61
N PRO A 461 5.28 47.59 -15.21
CA PRO A 461 6.16 46.85 -16.11
C PRO A 461 5.27 46.05 -17.07
N GLN A 462 5.33 46.35 -18.37
CA GLN A 462 4.48 45.67 -19.34
C GLN A 462 4.92 44.23 -19.57
N LEU A 463 3.94 43.37 -19.87
CA LEU A 463 4.18 42.05 -20.45
C LEU A 463 4.89 42.19 -21.81
N GLY A 464 6.21 41.98 -21.82
CA GLY A 464 6.87 41.34 -22.96
C GLY A 464 6.38 39.88 -23.01
N ARG A 465 5.52 39.41 -23.92
CA ARG A 465 5.40 39.71 -25.36
C ARG A 465 6.75 39.51 -26.02
N ARG A 466 6.92 38.42 -26.78
CA ARG A 466 8.04 38.33 -27.74
C ARG A 466 7.97 39.57 -28.63
N PRO A 467 9.08 40.31 -28.82
CA PRO A 467 9.05 41.59 -29.50
C PRO A 467 8.50 41.41 -30.92
N TRP A 468 7.63 42.33 -31.32
CA TRP A 468 7.11 42.39 -32.68
C TRP A 468 8.25 42.88 -33.60
N PRO A 469 8.19 42.64 -34.93
CA PRO A 469 9.34 42.93 -35.81
C PRO A 469 9.82 44.40 -35.82
N TRP A 470 9.00 45.35 -35.33
CA TRP A 470 9.42 46.75 -35.13
C TRP A 470 10.11 46.98 -33.77
N GLU A 471 9.80 46.18 -32.75
CA GLU A 471 10.43 46.21 -31.43
C GLU A 471 11.85 45.63 -31.51
N GLU A 472 12.07 44.56 -32.28
CA GLU A 472 13.44 44.07 -32.59
C GLU A 472 14.29 45.11 -33.34
N VAL A 473 13.69 45.81 -34.32
CA VAL A 473 14.34 46.92 -35.05
C VAL A 473 14.72 48.07 -34.10
N MET A 474 13.89 48.36 -33.09
CA MET A 474 14.23 49.34 -32.05
C MET A 474 15.40 48.87 -31.19
N THR A 475 15.43 47.60 -30.77
CA THR A 475 16.57 47.01 -30.04
C THR A 475 17.88 47.16 -30.82
N THR A 476 17.91 46.81 -32.12
CA THR A 476 19.11 46.98 -32.96
C THR A 476 19.54 48.45 -33.10
N ILE A 477 18.59 49.40 -33.11
CA ILE A 477 18.90 50.83 -33.09
C ILE A 477 19.52 51.24 -31.75
N GLU A 478 19.01 50.75 -30.63
CA GLU A 478 19.55 51.05 -29.29
C GLU A 478 20.93 50.41 -29.03
N GLU A 479 21.21 49.23 -29.59
CA GLU A 479 22.57 48.65 -29.59
C GLU A 479 23.56 49.52 -30.37
N ILE A 480 23.19 50.00 -31.57
CA ILE A 480 24.02 50.90 -32.38
C ILE A 480 24.30 52.23 -31.66
N LEU A 481 23.31 52.78 -30.95
CA LEU A 481 23.44 54.03 -30.20
C LEU A 481 24.24 53.87 -28.90
N SER A 482 24.09 52.75 -28.19
CA SER A 482 24.79 52.47 -26.93
C SER A 482 26.29 52.21 -27.13
N GLN A 483 26.68 51.48 -28.19
CA GLN A 483 28.10 51.24 -28.51
C GLN A 483 28.87 52.52 -28.86
N LYS A 484 28.21 53.59 -29.32
CA LYS A 484 28.84 54.88 -29.66
C LYS A 484 28.07 56.05 -29.04
N ARG A 485 28.16 56.16 -27.71
CA ARG A 485 27.53 57.19 -26.85
C ARG A 485 27.46 58.62 -27.42
N SER A 486 28.42 59.08 -28.21
CA SER A 486 28.39 60.43 -28.82
C SER A 486 27.39 60.62 -29.97
N LEU A 487 26.66 59.58 -30.38
CA LEU A 487 25.58 59.63 -31.38
C LEU A 487 24.17 59.62 -30.78
N ALA A 488 24.00 59.06 -29.57
CA ALA A 488 22.71 58.98 -28.88
C ALA A 488 22.05 60.36 -28.70
N ASP A 489 22.83 61.38 -28.34
CA ASP A 489 22.35 62.75 -28.10
C ASP A 489 21.86 63.50 -29.37
N GLN A 490 21.93 62.91 -30.57
CA GLN A 490 21.85 63.64 -31.85
C GLN A 490 20.82 63.11 -32.85
N LEU A 491 20.10 62.03 -32.52
CA LEU A 491 19.02 61.44 -33.30
C LEU A 491 17.77 61.25 -32.44
N LYS A 492 16.59 61.50 -33.01
CA LYS A 492 15.29 61.32 -32.35
C LYS A 492 14.32 60.59 -33.27
N VAL A 493 14.16 59.30 -32.98
CA VAL A 493 13.17 58.40 -33.61
C VAL A 493 11.78 58.67 -33.00
N MET A 494 10.73 58.50 -33.80
CA MET A 494 9.35 58.37 -33.35
C MET A 494 8.71 57.19 -34.08
N VAL A 495 7.82 56.46 -33.41
CA VAL A 495 7.09 55.30 -33.95
C VAL A 495 5.60 55.52 -33.72
N GLU A 496 4.78 55.20 -34.73
CA GLU A 496 3.32 55.32 -34.69
C GLU A 496 2.69 53.92 -34.72
N ASN A 497 2.29 53.44 -33.54
CA ASN A 497 2.13 52.01 -33.25
C ASN A 497 0.85 51.37 -33.84
N GLU A 498 -0.14 52.15 -34.27
CA GLU A 498 -1.41 51.61 -34.80
C GLU A 498 -1.32 51.19 -36.28
N ILE A 499 -0.32 51.69 -37.02
CA ILE A 499 -0.08 51.38 -38.44
C ILE A 499 1.36 50.96 -38.75
N GLY A 500 2.23 50.88 -37.75
CA GLY A 500 3.59 50.33 -37.89
C GLY A 500 4.55 51.22 -38.67
N LEU A 501 4.50 52.54 -38.47
CA LEU A 501 5.31 53.50 -39.23
C LEU A 501 6.38 54.17 -38.34
N ILE A 502 7.63 54.14 -38.79
CA ILE A 502 8.81 54.67 -38.07
C ILE A 502 9.34 55.91 -38.80
N ALA A 503 9.55 57.01 -38.08
CA ALA A 503 10.10 58.25 -38.60
C ALA A 503 11.33 58.71 -37.79
N VAL A 504 12.43 59.03 -38.47
CA VAL A 504 13.69 59.44 -37.82
C VAL A 504 14.02 60.89 -38.13
N SER A 505 14.16 61.70 -37.08
CA SER A 505 14.65 63.09 -37.15
C SER A 505 16.02 63.21 -36.48
N ALA A 506 16.84 64.18 -36.90
CA ALA A 506 18.14 64.46 -36.27
C ALA A 506 18.11 65.83 -35.55
N ASN A 507 19.27 66.47 -35.33
CA ASN A 507 19.36 67.91 -35.04
C ASN A 507 19.81 68.68 -36.31
N SER A 508 19.21 69.84 -36.60
CA SER A 508 19.42 70.59 -37.85
C SER A 508 20.87 71.04 -38.07
N GLN A 509 21.67 71.15 -37.00
CA GLN A 509 23.10 71.46 -37.10
C GLN A 509 23.94 70.31 -37.70
N MET A 510 23.46 69.05 -37.65
CA MET A 510 24.17 67.90 -38.24
C MET A 510 24.27 67.98 -39.78
N LEU A 511 23.33 68.64 -40.45
CA LEU A 511 23.29 68.73 -41.92
C LEU A 511 24.42 69.59 -42.54
N LYS A 512 25.35 70.12 -41.74
CA LYS A 512 26.56 70.84 -42.21
C LYS A 512 27.88 70.16 -41.84
N GLY A 513 27.87 69.09 -41.05
CA GLY A 513 29.07 68.33 -40.66
C GLY A 513 29.29 67.08 -41.50
N LYS A 514 30.47 66.90 -42.10
CA LYS A 514 30.84 65.68 -42.86
C LYS A 514 31.17 64.48 -41.95
N ASN A 515 30.31 64.15 -40.99
CA ASN A 515 30.61 63.06 -40.05
C ASN A 515 30.23 61.68 -40.64
N THR A 516 31.21 60.78 -40.73
CA THR A 516 31.10 59.51 -41.46
C THR A 516 30.31 58.43 -40.74
N ALA A 517 30.15 58.51 -39.42
CA ALA A 517 29.56 57.43 -38.62
C ALA A 517 28.10 57.09 -38.99
N PHE A 518 27.27 58.09 -39.34
CA PHE A 518 25.87 57.85 -39.75
C PHE A 518 25.75 57.02 -41.03
N LYS A 519 26.74 57.12 -41.95
CA LYS A 519 26.80 56.29 -43.16
C LYS A 519 27.37 54.89 -42.94
N ALA A 520 27.92 54.61 -41.76
CA ALA A 520 28.37 53.26 -41.38
C ALA A 520 27.19 52.45 -40.81
N ALA A 521 26.48 52.98 -39.82
CA ALA A 521 25.29 52.33 -39.22
C ALA A 521 24.23 52.00 -40.28
N ALA A 522 23.96 52.92 -41.21
CA ALA A 522 23.04 52.68 -42.33
C ALA A 522 23.47 51.56 -43.29
N ARG A 523 24.76 51.19 -43.33
CA ARG A 523 25.25 50.04 -44.11
C ARG A 523 25.10 48.72 -43.37
N GLU A 524 25.40 48.69 -42.07
CA GLU A 524 25.28 47.49 -41.23
C GLU A 524 23.81 47.02 -41.18
N LEU A 525 22.86 47.95 -40.97
CA LEU A 525 21.41 47.68 -41.06
C LEU A 525 20.96 47.16 -42.44
N THR A 526 21.70 47.45 -43.52
CA THR A 526 21.40 46.92 -44.87
C THR A 526 21.95 45.49 -45.06
N GLN A 527 22.91 45.04 -44.25
CA GLN A 527 23.48 43.69 -44.33
C GLN A 527 22.69 42.65 -43.52
N ALA A 528 21.83 43.09 -42.58
CA ALA A 528 20.96 42.21 -41.78
C ALA A 528 19.72 41.65 -42.55
N GLY A 529 19.51 42.05 -43.81
CA GLY A 529 18.66 41.31 -44.76
C GLY A 529 17.14 41.59 -44.75
N LEU A 530 16.61 42.46 -43.90
CA LEU A 530 15.16 42.55 -43.66
C LEU A 530 14.30 43.29 -44.70
N VAL A 531 14.85 44.12 -45.60
CA VAL A 531 14.14 44.66 -46.80
C VAL A 531 15.11 45.13 -47.89
N PRO A 532 14.70 45.16 -49.19
CA PRO A 532 15.57 45.55 -50.30
C PRO A 532 15.83 47.07 -50.38
N MET A 533 17.00 47.43 -50.91
CA MET A 533 17.54 48.79 -50.89
C MET A 533 16.81 49.79 -51.83
N GLN A 534 16.12 50.80 -51.29
CA GLN A 534 15.70 51.97 -52.09
C GLN A 534 15.46 53.31 -51.33
N THR A 535 16.49 54.18 -51.33
CA THR A 535 16.46 55.67 -51.28
C THR A 535 16.13 56.43 -49.97
N LEU A 536 16.48 57.74 -49.91
CA LEU A 536 16.53 58.61 -48.71
C LEU A 536 16.01 60.05 -48.96
N ALA A 537 15.41 60.75 -47.96
CA ALA A 537 15.48 62.21 -47.74
C ALA A 537 14.76 62.69 -46.41
N PRO A 538 15.11 63.85 -45.78
CA PRO A 538 14.57 64.29 -44.47
C PRO A 538 13.93 65.72 -44.40
N GLN A 539 13.19 66.06 -43.31
CA GLN A 539 12.75 67.44 -42.94
C GLN A 539 12.73 67.72 -41.40
N PHE A 540 12.43 68.96 -40.96
CA PHE A 540 12.85 69.55 -39.65
C PHE A 540 12.02 70.77 -39.12
N LEU A 541 11.97 70.99 -37.78
CA LEU A 541 11.82 72.25 -36.95
C LEU A 541 11.18 71.89 -35.56
N ILE A 542 11.66 72.18 -34.32
CA ILE A 542 12.21 73.35 -33.56
C ILE A 542 11.15 74.32 -32.94
N ALA A 543 10.99 74.34 -31.59
CA ALA A 543 10.80 75.54 -30.72
C ALA A 543 10.53 75.23 -29.20
N ALA A 544 10.69 76.25 -28.33
CA ALA A 544 10.47 76.28 -26.85
C ALA A 544 10.18 77.78 -26.44
N PRO A 545 10.34 78.35 -25.20
CA PRO A 545 10.70 77.83 -23.85
C PRO A 545 9.90 78.47 -22.64
N ARG A 546 10.32 78.26 -21.36
CA ARG A 546 10.38 79.21 -20.18
C ARG A 546 10.02 78.66 -18.77
N ASN A 547 10.35 79.45 -17.72
CA ASN A 547 10.47 79.12 -16.28
C ASN A 547 9.54 80.02 -15.40
N THR A 548 9.27 79.68 -14.11
CA THR A 548 9.71 80.41 -12.85
C THR A 548 8.95 80.10 -11.52
N THR A 549 9.69 79.61 -10.50
CA THR A 549 9.79 80.00 -9.05
C THR A 549 8.60 80.25 -8.05
N ALA A 550 8.44 79.31 -7.07
CA ALA A 550 8.45 79.40 -5.57
C ALA A 550 7.59 80.33 -4.62
N THR A 551 7.15 79.74 -3.48
CA THR A 551 6.83 80.27 -2.09
C THR A 551 6.91 79.08 -1.07
N GLN A 552 7.37 79.10 0.21
CA GLN A 552 7.02 79.83 1.48
C GLN A 552 5.66 79.41 2.12
N GLU A 553 5.46 79.17 3.44
CA GLU A 553 6.29 79.21 4.69
C GLU A 553 5.62 78.43 5.90
N VAL A 554 6.31 77.61 6.74
CA VAL A 554 6.87 77.82 8.13
C VAL A 554 5.99 77.51 9.39
N ARG A 555 6.59 76.82 10.41
CA ARG A 555 6.18 76.60 11.86
C ARG A 555 5.00 75.62 12.16
N SER A 556 4.79 75.03 13.38
CA SER A 556 5.38 75.13 14.75
C SER A 556 5.24 73.86 15.65
N ARG A 557 5.98 73.80 16.78
CA ARG A 557 5.85 72.92 18.01
C ARG A 557 4.99 73.62 19.12
N PRO A 558 4.64 73.11 20.35
CA PRO A 558 5.41 72.21 21.27
C PRO A 558 4.64 71.28 22.30
N GLU A 559 5.40 70.63 23.21
CA GLU A 559 5.16 70.26 24.67
C GLU A 559 3.88 69.51 25.16
N ALA A 560 3.96 68.35 25.85
CA ALA A 560 4.25 68.03 27.29
C ALA A 560 2.93 67.79 28.13
N THR A 561 2.83 67.08 29.29
CA THR A 561 3.72 66.81 30.46
C THR A 561 3.28 65.52 31.26
N ALA A 562 3.96 65.18 32.38
CA ALA A 562 3.88 63.94 33.22
C ALA A 562 2.62 63.77 34.15
N THR A 563 2.45 62.82 35.10
CA THR A 563 3.34 62.50 36.26
C THR A 563 3.00 61.21 37.09
N THR A 564 4.03 60.41 37.39
CA THR A 564 4.40 59.49 38.53
C THR A 564 3.44 59.07 39.68
N LYS A 565 3.57 57.78 40.14
CA LYS A 565 3.60 57.19 41.53
C LYS A 565 2.94 55.76 41.55
N LEU A 566 3.22 54.77 42.43
CA LEU A 566 4.17 54.53 43.54
C LEU A 566 4.33 53.00 43.82
N GLN A 567 5.39 52.59 44.54
CA GLN A 567 5.57 51.28 45.23
C GLN A 567 5.15 51.40 46.73
N PRO A 568 5.24 50.39 47.65
CA PRO A 568 5.79 49.01 47.57
C PRO A 568 4.88 47.90 48.20
N LEU A 569 5.35 46.64 48.26
CA LEU A 569 5.46 45.83 49.51
C LEU A 569 5.99 44.39 49.29
N ALA A 570 6.70 43.87 50.29
CA ALA A 570 7.06 42.45 50.54
C ALA A 570 7.19 42.28 52.07
N PRO A 571 7.11 41.06 52.64
CA PRO A 571 8.37 40.41 53.07
C PRO A 571 8.37 38.85 53.23
N ALA A 572 9.58 38.25 53.10
CA ALA A 572 10.12 37.09 53.86
C ALA A 572 9.36 35.72 53.86
N THR A 573 9.96 34.54 54.11
CA THR A 573 11.18 34.18 54.88
C THR A 573 11.99 33.00 54.30
N ASN A 574 13.33 33.10 54.38
CA ASN A 574 14.31 31.98 54.41
C ASN A 574 14.40 31.38 55.86
N PRO A 575 15.13 30.27 56.22
CA PRO A 575 16.42 29.82 55.64
C PRO A 575 16.91 28.32 55.75
N ILE A 576 17.96 28.01 54.96
CA ILE A 576 19.23 27.28 55.26
C ILE A 576 19.24 26.05 56.21
N THR A 577 19.78 24.90 55.73
CA THR A 577 20.88 24.06 56.31
C THR A 577 21.09 22.78 55.44
N THR A 578 22.19 22.01 55.38
CA THR A 578 23.66 22.24 55.19
C THR A 578 24.41 20.88 55.26
N ARG A 579 25.32 20.61 54.30
CA ARG A 579 26.61 19.86 54.43
C ARG A 579 26.68 18.33 54.75
N ARG A 580 27.45 17.64 53.88
CA ARG A 580 28.46 16.55 54.15
C ARG A 580 27.91 15.17 54.63
N THR A 581 28.60 14.02 54.52
CA THR A 581 30.00 13.72 54.10
C THR A 581 30.20 12.30 53.52
N LYS A 582 31.19 12.16 52.62
CA LYS A 582 32.08 11.01 52.33
C LYS A 582 31.78 9.57 52.83
N ASN A 583 31.87 8.64 51.87
CA ASN A 583 32.63 7.37 51.81
C ASN A 583 32.86 6.51 53.08
N ILE A 584 32.63 5.19 52.94
CA ILE A 584 33.49 4.10 53.41
C ILE A 584 33.41 2.93 52.40
N VAL A 585 34.46 2.08 52.32
CA VAL A 585 34.61 1.01 51.31
C VAL A 585 35.11 -0.29 51.97
N SER A 586 34.44 -1.43 51.74
CA SER A 586 35.04 -2.78 51.88
C SER A 586 34.15 -3.95 51.35
N LYS A 587 34.48 -4.45 50.15
CA LYS A 587 34.72 -5.86 49.71
C LYS A 587 34.32 -7.07 50.61
N PRO A 588 34.20 -8.32 50.07
CA PRO A 588 33.94 -8.77 48.67
C PRO A 588 33.07 -10.08 48.51
N LEU A 589 32.94 -10.58 47.25
CA LEU A 589 32.54 -11.94 46.79
C LEU A 589 31.04 -12.33 46.86
N PRO A 590 30.55 -13.30 46.04
CA PRO A 590 31.19 -14.02 44.92
C PRO A 590 30.51 -13.79 43.54
N ASP A 591 31.04 -14.46 42.51
CA ASP A 591 30.44 -14.61 41.17
C ASP A 591 29.42 -15.78 41.16
N ILE A 592 28.25 -15.58 40.54
CA ILE A 592 27.32 -16.62 40.11
C ILE A 592 26.73 -16.19 38.76
N SER A 593 26.96 -17.00 37.73
CA SER A 593 26.32 -16.88 36.41
C SER A 593 25.13 -17.85 36.28
N LYS A 594 24.26 -17.55 35.30
CA LYS A 594 23.06 -18.28 34.85
C LYS A 594 21.73 -18.03 35.60
N ASN A 595 20.67 -18.05 34.79
CA ASN A 595 19.24 -18.18 35.11
C ASN A 595 18.58 -17.02 35.89
N VAL A 596 18.17 -15.98 35.14
CA VAL A 596 16.94 -15.23 35.43
C VAL A 596 16.07 -15.28 34.18
N SER A 597 14.93 -15.98 34.27
CA SER A 597 13.87 -15.95 33.26
C SER A 597 12.98 -14.73 33.49
N TRP A 598 12.86 -13.85 32.50
CA TRP A 598 11.96 -12.71 32.56
C TRP A 598 10.50 -13.15 32.32
N GLU A 599 9.80 -13.50 33.41
CA GLU A 599 8.35 -13.69 33.37
C GLU A 599 7.68 -12.37 33.00
N ARG A 600 6.95 -12.33 31.87
CA ARG A 600 6.20 -11.15 31.38
C ARG A 600 5.08 -10.79 32.35
N THR A 601 5.40 -10.05 33.41
CA THR A 601 4.43 -9.51 34.36
C THR A 601 3.79 -8.26 33.76
N THR A 602 2.69 -8.45 33.03
CA THR A 602 1.87 -7.38 32.45
C THR A 602 1.29 -6.48 33.54
N THR A 603 2.03 -5.41 33.86
CA THR A 603 1.65 -4.44 34.88
C THR A 603 0.62 -3.48 34.30
N PHE A 604 -0.67 -3.82 34.47
CA PHE A 604 -1.79 -2.96 34.07
C PHE A 604 -1.67 -1.58 34.75
N SER A 605 -1.45 -0.53 33.96
CA SER A 605 -1.56 0.86 34.40
C SER A 605 -3.03 1.25 34.51
N SER A 606 -3.64 0.99 35.67
CA SER A 606 -5.06 1.18 35.92
C SER A 606 -5.37 2.54 36.54
N ASP A 607 -5.59 3.56 35.70
CA ASP A 607 -5.98 4.90 36.18
C ASP A 607 -7.26 5.47 35.52
N TYR A 608 -8.19 4.58 35.14
CA TYR A 608 -9.59 4.92 34.90
C TYR A 608 -10.55 3.96 35.63
N GLY A 609 -11.55 4.56 36.29
CA GLY A 609 -12.62 3.99 37.11
C GLY A 609 -12.79 2.45 37.17
N THR A 610 -12.60 1.88 38.36
CA THR A 610 -12.92 0.48 38.66
C THR A 610 -14.41 0.17 38.47
N MET A 611 -14.77 -0.35 37.30
CA MET A 611 -16.06 -1.02 37.11
C MET A 611 -16.02 -2.40 37.79
N LEU A 612 -17.10 -2.76 38.48
CA LEU A 612 -17.18 -4.00 39.27
C LEU A 612 -17.19 -5.23 38.34
N LEU A 613 -16.05 -5.94 38.28
CA LEU A 613 -15.94 -7.26 37.64
C LEU A 613 -16.74 -8.31 38.43
N PHE A 614 -18.04 -8.36 38.19
CA PHE A 614 -18.81 -9.58 38.38
C PHE A 614 -18.34 -10.60 37.36
N SER A 615 -17.70 -11.67 37.82
CA SER A 615 -17.50 -12.87 37.01
C SER A 615 -18.87 -13.50 36.73
N LYS A 616 -19.50 -13.10 35.62
CA LYS A 616 -20.75 -13.68 35.14
C LYS A 616 -20.42 -15.00 34.47
N GLN A 617 -20.99 -16.07 35.01
CA GLN A 617 -20.86 -17.40 34.43
C GLN A 617 -21.56 -17.45 33.07
N GLY A 618 -21.14 -18.37 32.20
CA GLY A 618 -21.84 -18.62 30.94
C GLY A 618 -23.22 -19.26 31.14
N PRO A 619 -23.95 -19.55 30.06
CA PRO A 619 -25.16 -20.35 30.11
C PRO A 619 -24.95 -21.66 30.89
N PRO A 620 -25.90 -22.07 31.74
CA PRO A 620 -25.74 -23.28 32.54
C PRO A 620 -25.66 -24.51 31.62
N PRO A 621 -24.73 -25.45 31.85
CA PRO A 621 -24.58 -26.62 31.00
C PRO A 621 -25.82 -27.53 31.08
N PRO A 622 -26.18 -28.24 30.00
CA PRO A 622 -27.29 -29.17 30.01
C PRO A 622 -27.05 -30.32 31.00
N GLY A 623 -28.10 -30.69 31.73
CA GLY A 623 -28.15 -31.84 32.62
C GLY A 623 -28.55 -33.13 31.88
N PRO A 624 -28.68 -34.25 32.60
CA PRO A 624 -29.14 -35.51 32.02
C PRO A 624 -30.60 -35.41 31.57
N VAL A 625 -31.00 -36.26 30.61
CA VAL A 625 -32.36 -36.28 30.06
C VAL A 625 -33.36 -36.88 31.06
N ALA A 626 -33.87 -36.03 31.94
CA ALA A 626 -34.89 -36.33 32.95
C ALA A 626 -35.77 -35.09 33.22
N GLU A 627 -37.03 -35.29 33.62
CA GLU A 627 -37.97 -34.19 33.83
C GLU A 627 -37.50 -33.20 34.92
N GLY A 628 -37.44 -31.91 34.57
CA GLY A 628 -36.97 -30.81 35.41
C GLY A 628 -35.50 -30.44 35.23
N GLU A 629 -34.68 -31.30 34.63
CA GLU A 629 -33.25 -31.02 34.39
C GLU A 629 -33.01 -29.98 33.29
N ILE A 630 -31.88 -29.29 33.34
CA ILE A 630 -31.53 -28.22 32.38
C ILE A 630 -31.27 -28.82 30.99
N CYS A 631 -31.69 -28.12 29.94
CA CYS A 631 -31.44 -28.49 28.56
C CYS A 631 -30.99 -27.28 27.73
N ASP A 632 -30.27 -27.55 26.65
CA ASP A 632 -29.78 -26.57 25.68
C ASP A 632 -30.70 -26.59 24.44
N PRO A 633 -31.60 -25.61 24.24
CA PRO A 633 -32.56 -25.62 23.15
C PRO A 633 -31.90 -25.29 21.79
N ASP A 634 -30.72 -24.68 21.78
CA ASP A 634 -29.97 -24.43 20.55
C ASP A 634 -29.25 -25.70 20.07
N ASN A 635 -28.99 -26.68 20.95
CA ASN A 635 -28.10 -27.80 20.66
C ASN A 635 -28.46 -29.08 21.44
N ILE A 636 -29.29 -29.93 20.84
CA ILE A 636 -29.68 -31.22 21.43
C ILE A 636 -28.83 -32.34 20.79
N PRO A 637 -28.03 -33.09 21.57
CA PRO A 637 -27.34 -34.27 21.05
C PRO A 637 -28.33 -35.33 20.55
N SER A 638 -28.03 -36.02 19.45
CA SER A 638 -28.95 -37.00 18.84
C SER A 638 -29.29 -38.18 19.76
N LEU A 639 -28.37 -38.56 20.65
CA LEU A 639 -28.63 -39.53 21.71
C LEU A 639 -29.63 -38.99 22.75
N ASP A 640 -29.47 -37.74 23.16
CA ASP A 640 -30.33 -37.10 24.15
C ASP A 640 -31.73 -36.83 23.60
N GLN A 641 -31.83 -36.44 22.32
CA GLN A 641 -33.11 -36.34 21.61
C GLN A 641 -33.84 -37.69 21.59
N ALA A 642 -33.16 -38.78 21.23
CA ALA A 642 -33.75 -40.12 21.22
C ALA A 642 -34.18 -40.60 22.62
N LEU A 643 -33.42 -40.25 23.67
CA LEU A 643 -33.79 -40.50 25.07
C LEU A 643 -34.96 -39.62 25.52
N ALA A 644 -35.07 -38.39 25.02
CA ALA A 644 -36.15 -37.46 25.33
C ALA A 644 -37.46 -37.91 24.68
N ASP A 645 -37.44 -38.22 23.38
CA ASP A 645 -38.60 -38.75 22.66
C ASP A 645 -39.13 -40.05 23.30
N ALA A 646 -38.23 -40.98 23.67
CA ALA A 646 -38.60 -42.22 24.36
C ALA A 646 -39.25 -41.99 25.75
N GLN A 647 -38.93 -40.87 26.41
CA GLN A 647 -39.53 -40.46 27.69
C GLN A 647 -40.70 -39.49 27.53
N GLN A 648 -40.98 -39.01 26.30
CA GLN A 648 -41.91 -37.92 25.97
C GLN A 648 -41.50 -36.57 26.59
N LEU A 649 -40.20 -36.33 26.73
CA LEU A 649 -39.61 -35.08 27.21
C LEU A 649 -39.30 -34.14 26.05
N VAL A 650 -39.41 -32.84 26.29
CA VAL A 650 -39.12 -31.77 25.32
C VAL A 650 -38.38 -30.65 26.05
N CYS A 651 -37.40 -30.04 25.39
CA CYS A 651 -36.70 -28.87 25.94
C CYS A 651 -37.59 -27.64 25.82
N GLN A 652 -37.94 -27.01 26.95
CA GLN A 652 -38.86 -25.87 27.01
C GLN A 652 -38.37 -24.79 27.98
N LEU A 653 -38.76 -23.54 27.75
CA LEU A 653 -38.50 -22.46 28.70
C LEU A 653 -39.11 -22.75 30.08
N SER A 654 -38.39 -22.36 31.12
CA SER A 654 -38.91 -22.21 32.48
C SER A 654 -39.02 -20.74 32.88
N ASP A 655 -39.62 -20.46 34.05
CA ASP A 655 -39.69 -19.11 34.62
C ASP A 655 -38.32 -18.59 35.13
N GLU A 656 -37.30 -19.46 35.18
CA GLU A 656 -35.97 -19.15 35.68
C GLU A 656 -35.18 -18.27 34.70
N LYS A 657 -34.79 -17.08 35.17
CA LYS A 657 -33.98 -16.13 34.40
C LYS A 657 -32.71 -15.79 35.15
N MET A 658 -31.60 -15.78 34.43
CA MET A 658 -30.28 -15.49 34.95
C MET A 658 -29.50 -14.61 33.98
N GLU A 659 -28.64 -13.77 34.53
CA GLU A 659 -27.77 -12.91 33.75
C GLU A 659 -26.46 -13.66 33.48
N VAL A 660 -26.13 -13.88 32.20
CA VAL A 660 -24.98 -14.72 31.79
C VAL A 660 -24.05 -13.96 30.86
N LEU A 661 -22.78 -14.37 30.81
CA LEU A 661 -21.89 -14.04 29.71
C LEU A 661 -22.15 -15.04 28.57
N MET A 662 -22.88 -14.61 27.54
CA MET A 662 -22.99 -15.38 26.30
C MET A 662 -21.62 -15.38 25.61
N PRO A 663 -21.07 -16.54 25.22
CA PRO A 663 -19.81 -16.61 24.48
C PRO A 663 -19.97 -16.09 23.05
N ALA A 664 -18.86 -15.89 22.35
CA ALA A 664 -18.89 -15.48 20.94
C ALA A 664 -19.62 -16.51 20.06
N ARG A 665 -20.33 -16.04 19.03
CA ARG A 665 -21.18 -16.87 18.16
C ARG A 665 -21.13 -16.46 16.69
N PHE A 666 -21.23 -17.44 15.80
CA PHE A 666 -21.56 -17.24 14.38
C PHE A 666 -23.09 -17.34 14.21
N MET A 667 -23.78 -16.19 14.21
CA MET A 667 -25.23 -16.08 14.34
C MET A 667 -26.04 -16.67 13.18
N ASN A 668 -25.43 -16.82 12.00
CA ASN A 668 -26.03 -17.44 10.82
C ASN A 668 -25.41 -18.81 10.45
N GLY A 669 -24.59 -19.40 11.34
CA GLY A 669 -23.99 -20.73 11.19
C GLY A 669 -24.71 -21.80 12.03
N ARG A 670 -25.40 -22.72 11.36
CA ARG A 670 -26.07 -23.87 11.96
C ARG A 670 -25.20 -25.12 11.90
N LYS A 671 -25.53 -26.11 12.71
CA LYS A 671 -24.84 -27.40 12.82
C LYS A 671 -24.77 -28.11 11.46
N GLY A 672 -23.55 -28.35 11.00
CA GLY A 672 -23.23 -28.92 9.70
C GLY A 672 -23.05 -27.91 8.55
N ASP A 673 -23.32 -26.62 8.77
CA ASP A 673 -22.87 -25.57 7.85
C ASP A 673 -21.33 -25.46 7.89
N ILE A 674 -20.73 -25.02 6.79
CA ILE A 674 -19.27 -24.83 6.65
C ILE A 674 -18.94 -23.35 6.80
N VAL A 675 -17.91 -23.03 7.58
CA VAL A 675 -17.32 -21.68 7.69
C VAL A 675 -16.08 -21.61 6.81
N LEU A 676 -15.94 -20.55 6.01
CA LEU A 676 -14.73 -20.20 5.27
C LEU A 676 -14.13 -18.90 5.84
N SER A 677 -12.83 -18.91 6.15
CA SER A 677 -12.08 -17.73 6.62
C SER A 677 -11.25 -17.13 5.48
N PRO A 678 -11.25 -15.79 5.31
CA PRO A 678 -10.46 -15.13 4.27
C PRO A 678 -8.97 -15.40 4.46
N GLY A 679 -8.26 -15.55 3.34
CA GLY A 679 -6.81 -15.70 3.32
C GLY A 679 -6.10 -14.38 3.52
N GLY A 680 -5.73 -14.06 4.76
CA GLY A 680 -4.82 -12.95 5.09
C GLY A 680 -3.39 -13.20 4.56
N PRO A 681 -2.39 -12.39 4.97
CA PRO A 681 -1.00 -12.49 4.52
C PRO A 681 -0.20 -13.66 5.14
N GLY A 682 -0.87 -14.71 5.64
CA GLY A 682 -0.22 -15.89 6.20
C GLY A 682 0.17 -16.91 5.12
N LEU A 683 1.10 -17.81 5.43
CA LEU A 683 1.76 -18.73 4.49
C LEU A 683 0.78 -19.42 3.52
N ILE A 684 -0.25 -20.09 4.06
CA ILE A 684 -1.30 -20.78 3.27
C ILE A 684 -2.18 -19.80 2.48
N GLY A 685 -2.43 -18.62 3.03
CA GLY A 685 -3.24 -17.57 2.41
C GLY A 685 -2.57 -16.89 1.23
N SER A 686 -1.24 -16.88 1.18
CA SER A 686 -0.46 -16.45 0.02
C SER A 686 -0.25 -17.59 -0.98
N LEU A 687 0.12 -18.79 -0.51
CA LEU A 687 0.29 -20.02 -1.31
C LEU A 687 -0.89 -20.29 -2.27
N LEU A 688 -2.12 -20.14 -1.76
CA LEU A 688 -3.34 -20.41 -2.52
C LEU A 688 -3.70 -19.30 -3.54
N ARG A 689 -2.90 -18.25 -3.68
CA ARG A 689 -3.10 -17.18 -4.68
C ARG A 689 -2.25 -17.37 -5.94
N GLU A 690 -1.29 -18.29 -5.89
CA GLU A 690 -0.35 -18.58 -6.98
C GLU A 690 -0.90 -19.60 -8.00
N VAL A 691 -2.19 -19.94 -7.87
CA VAL A 691 -2.98 -20.80 -8.78
C VAL A 691 -3.99 -19.92 -9.56
N ASP A 692 -4.56 -20.41 -10.67
CA ASP A 692 -5.39 -19.58 -11.56
C ASP A 692 -6.84 -20.11 -11.65
N PRO A 693 -7.84 -19.41 -11.09
CA PRO A 693 -7.78 -18.07 -10.50
C PRO A 693 -7.24 -18.04 -9.05
N PRO A 694 -6.64 -16.91 -8.61
CA PRO A 694 -6.20 -16.75 -7.22
C PRO A 694 -7.33 -16.94 -6.20
N GLN A 695 -7.13 -17.85 -5.24
CA GLN A 695 -8.12 -18.22 -4.23
C GLN A 695 -8.17 -17.15 -3.11
N LYS A 696 -9.32 -16.99 -2.45
CA LYS A 696 -9.59 -15.91 -1.48
C LYS A 696 -9.71 -16.38 -0.03
N TYR A 697 -9.88 -17.68 0.21
CA TYR A 697 -10.11 -18.28 1.51
C TYR A 697 -9.01 -19.30 1.83
N SER A 698 -8.30 -19.11 2.94
CA SER A 698 -7.16 -19.97 3.31
C SER A 698 -7.52 -21.07 4.31
N HIS A 699 -8.67 -20.95 4.97
CA HIS A 699 -9.07 -21.89 6.03
C HIS A 699 -10.57 -22.16 6.04
N SER A 700 -10.94 -23.35 6.51
CA SER A 700 -12.33 -23.80 6.60
C SER A 700 -12.59 -24.75 7.77
N GLY A 701 -13.81 -24.74 8.30
CA GLY A 701 -14.28 -25.71 9.29
C GLY A 701 -15.77 -25.99 9.18
N ILE A 702 -16.25 -27.03 9.85
CA ILE A 702 -17.67 -27.39 9.90
C ILE A 702 -18.24 -27.12 11.30
N MET A 703 -19.42 -26.49 11.36
CA MET A 703 -20.11 -26.21 12.61
C MET A 703 -20.56 -27.51 13.28
N THR A 704 -20.11 -27.75 14.51
CA THR A 704 -20.42 -28.95 15.29
C THR A 704 -21.41 -28.72 16.44
N ARG A 705 -21.72 -27.46 16.71
CA ARG A 705 -22.95 -26.99 17.38
C ARG A 705 -23.53 -25.83 16.56
N ASN A 706 -24.84 -25.59 16.67
CA ASN A 706 -25.43 -24.33 16.22
C ASN A 706 -24.76 -23.17 16.96
N TYR A 707 -24.32 -22.17 16.20
CA TYR A 707 -23.74 -20.89 16.62
C TYR A 707 -22.39 -20.92 17.37
N ASP A 708 -22.05 -21.91 18.20
CA ASP A 708 -20.95 -21.77 19.19
C ASP A 708 -19.76 -22.76 19.11
N GLU A 709 -19.79 -23.83 18.30
CA GLU A 709 -18.69 -24.81 18.23
C GLU A 709 -18.38 -25.22 16.78
N VAL A 710 -17.09 -25.23 16.42
CA VAL A 710 -16.58 -25.54 15.08
C VAL A 710 -15.47 -26.60 15.16
N THR A 711 -15.43 -27.50 14.18
CA THR A 711 -14.34 -28.49 14.03
C THR A 711 -13.62 -28.27 12.70
N HIS A 712 -12.29 -28.22 12.75
CA HIS A 712 -11.43 -27.87 11.62
C HIS A 712 -10.05 -28.55 11.75
N SER A 713 -9.23 -28.53 10.69
CA SER A 713 -7.86 -29.06 10.72
C SER A 713 -6.82 -27.97 10.52
N THR A 714 -5.87 -27.83 11.44
CA THR A 714 -4.90 -26.73 11.47
C THR A 714 -3.54 -27.15 12.03
N ALA A 715 -2.51 -26.32 11.87
CA ALA A 715 -1.17 -26.54 12.40
C ALA A 715 -0.66 -25.31 13.19
N SER A 716 0.24 -25.54 14.14
CA SER A 716 0.98 -24.47 14.82
C SER A 716 2.27 -24.17 14.05
N GLU A 717 2.31 -23.08 13.29
CA GLU A 717 3.53 -22.61 12.61
C GLU A 717 4.67 -22.37 13.61
N ASN A 718 4.36 -21.78 14.77
CA ASN A 718 5.28 -21.62 15.91
C ASN A 718 5.97 -22.94 16.34
N ARG A 719 5.26 -24.09 16.25
CA ARG A 719 5.81 -25.41 16.59
C ARG A 719 6.77 -25.94 15.51
N ILE A 720 6.73 -25.41 14.29
CA ILE A 720 7.70 -25.75 13.24
C ILE A 720 9.03 -25.08 13.60
N TYR A 721 9.01 -23.78 13.91
CA TYR A 721 10.19 -23.00 14.29
C TYR A 721 10.88 -23.51 15.57
N ASP A 722 10.12 -23.95 16.59
CA ASP A 722 10.68 -24.60 17.80
C ASP A 722 11.43 -25.92 17.55
N PHE A 723 11.35 -26.50 16.35
CA PHE A 723 11.93 -27.79 15.98
C PHE A 723 12.77 -27.74 14.69
N LEU A 724 13.39 -26.59 14.42
CA LEU A 724 14.53 -26.50 13.49
C LEU A 724 15.70 -27.37 13.97
N VAL A 725 16.42 -28.00 13.05
CA VAL A 725 17.58 -28.87 13.32
C VAL A 725 18.85 -28.06 13.06
N GLY A 726 19.79 -28.03 14.00
CA GLY A 726 21.03 -27.29 13.85
C GLY A 726 21.39 -26.48 15.10
N THR A 727 22.34 -25.54 14.97
CA THR A 727 22.64 -24.56 16.01
C THR A 727 22.81 -23.17 15.39
N LEU A 728 22.63 -22.11 16.19
CA LEU A 728 22.93 -20.73 15.75
C LEU A 728 24.42 -20.49 15.46
N ASP A 729 25.31 -21.40 15.86
CA ASP A 729 26.75 -21.36 15.57
C ASP A 729 27.13 -22.15 14.29
N ASP A 730 26.28 -23.10 13.84
CA ASP A 730 26.56 -24.06 12.76
C ASP A 730 25.60 -23.97 11.55
N GLY A 731 24.43 -23.33 11.70
CA GLY A 731 23.36 -23.28 10.71
C GLY A 731 22.24 -24.31 10.92
N THR A 732 21.11 -24.14 10.22
CA THR A 732 19.95 -25.03 10.32
C THR A 732 19.90 -26.06 9.19
N ASP A 733 20.20 -27.32 9.50
CA ASP A 733 20.18 -28.53 8.65
C ASP A 733 18.75 -28.97 8.21
N GLY A 734 17.80 -28.02 8.14
CA GLY A 734 16.37 -28.24 7.88
C GLY A 734 15.48 -28.18 9.13
N ILE A 735 14.19 -28.49 8.95
CA ILE A 735 13.20 -28.75 10.00
C ILE A 735 13.28 -30.24 10.39
N ARG A 736 12.93 -30.63 11.62
CA ARG A 736 12.89 -32.05 12.00
C ARG A 736 11.81 -32.79 11.18
N PRO A 737 12.15 -33.78 10.31
CA PRO A 737 11.21 -34.32 9.31
C PRO A 737 9.86 -34.82 9.84
N ASP A 738 9.83 -35.44 11.02
CA ASP A 738 8.59 -35.97 11.61
C ASP A 738 7.65 -34.88 12.13
N ILE A 739 8.17 -33.69 12.45
CA ILE A 739 7.37 -32.51 12.82
C ILE A 739 6.64 -31.95 11.60
N LEU A 740 7.24 -32.06 10.42
CA LEU A 740 6.72 -31.54 9.15
C LEU A 740 5.86 -32.55 8.39
N GLN A 741 6.19 -33.84 8.49
CA GLN A 741 5.38 -34.93 7.95
C GLN A 741 4.06 -35.10 8.71
N TRP A 742 4.09 -34.87 10.03
CA TRP A 742 2.97 -35.06 10.94
C TRP A 742 2.79 -33.81 11.81
N MET A 743 2.27 -32.75 11.19
CA MET A 743 2.11 -31.44 11.81
C MET A 743 0.95 -31.43 12.82
N TRP A 744 1.17 -30.76 13.93
CA TRP A 744 0.27 -30.71 15.09
C TRP A 744 -0.41 -29.32 15.19
N PRO A 745 -1.68 -29.22 15.63
CA PRO A 745 -2.51 -30.28 16.21
C PRO A 745 -3.29 -31.15 15.20
N GLY A 746 -3.45 -30.72 13.96
CA GLY A 746 -4.39 -31.34 13.03
C GLY A 746 -5.84 -31.03 13.40
N VAL A 747 -6.71 -32.04 13.46
CA VAL A 747 -8.15 -31.81 13.64
C VAL A 747 -8.51 -31.52 15.09
N VAL A 748 -9.04 -30.31 15.33
CA VAL A 748 -9.45 -29.79 16.64
C VAL A 748 -10.91 -29.32 16.61
N THR A 749 -11.58 -29.41 17.76
CA THR A 749 -12.95 -28.90 17.97
C THR A 749 -12.93 -27.81 19.04
N GLN A 750 -13.13 -26.56 18.61
CA GLN A 750 -13.05 -25.37 19.47
C GLN A 750 -14.40 -24.67 19.58
N LYS A 751 -14.57 -23.85 20.63
CA LYS A 751 -15.62 -22.83 20.65
C LYS A 751 -15.30 -21.73 19.64
N VAL A 752 -16.32 -21.08 19.08
CA VAL A 752 -16.15 -19.98 18.09
C VAL A 752 -15.21 -18.89 18.63
N GLU A 753 -15.34 -18.55 19.91
CA GLU A 753 -14.45 -17.60 20.60
C GLU A 753 -12.97 -18.03 20.58
N ALA A 754 -12.70 -19.29 20.91
CA ALA A 754 -11.37 -19.91 20.88
C ALA A 754 -10.81 -20.04 19.45
N ALA A 755 -11.67 -20.38 18.47
CA ALA A 755 -11.26 -20.56 17.07
C ALA A 755 -10.88 -19.23 16.39
N VAL A 756 -11.39 -18.10 16.90
CA VAL A 756 -11.09 -16.73 16.47
C VAL A 756 -9.92 -16.12 17.23
N TYR A 757 -9.97 -16.10 18.57
CA TYR A 757 -8.99 -15.38 19.41
C TYR A 757 -7.80 -16.22 19.87
N GLY A 758 -7.87 -17.54 19.70
CA GLY A 758 -6.85 -18.48 20.12
C GLY A 758 -7.14 -19.14 21.46
N GLU A 759 -6.52 -20.30 21.63
CA GLU A 759 -6.68 -21.18 22.78
C GLU A 759 -5.35 -21.91 23.01
N ASN A 760 -4.91 -22.05 24.27
CA ASN A 760 -3.57 -22.57 24.56
C ASN A 760 -3.57 -24.10 24.67
N TRP A 761 -3.19 -24.76 23.58
CA TRP A 761 -3.03 -26.22 23.50
C TRP A 761 -1.62 -26.63 23.91
N THR A 762 -1.49 -27.72 24.67
CA THR A 762 -0.18 -28.27 25.10
C THR A 762 0.34 -29.28 24.07
N ASP A 763 1.54 -29.05 23.55
CA ASP A 763 2.20 -29.99 22.63
C ASP A 763 2.56 -31.31 23.35
N PRO A 764 2.21 -32.48 22.78
CA PRO A 764 2.42 -33.78 23.40
C PRO A 764 3.88 -34.21 23.55
N GLU A 765 4.85 -33.52 22.93
CA GLU A 765 6.27 -33.88 22.98
C GLU A 765 7.10 -32.99 23.92
N SER A 766 7.08 -31.67 23.70
CA SER A 766 7.84 -30.69 24.49
C SER A 766 7.12 -30.24 25.78
N GLY A 767 5.79 -30.38 25.84
CA GLY A 767 4.97 -29.76 26.87
C GLY A 767 4.86 -28.23 26.77
N LYS A 768 5.43 -27.61 25.73
CA LYS A 768 5.23 -26.17 25.44
C LYS A 768 3.77 -25.93 25.03
N LYS A 769 3.25 -24.75 25.36
CA LYS A 769 1.90 -24.33 24.95
C LYS A 769 1.96 -23.43 23.72
N TYR A 770 1.01 -23.64 22.82
CA TYR A 770 0.84 -22.89 21.59
C TYR A 770 -0.60 -22.40 21.49
N SER A 771 -0.79 -21.16 21.02
CA SER A 771 -2.13 -20.64 20.74
C SER A 771 -2.64 -21.18 19.40
N ILE A 772 -3.83 -21.78 19.39
CA ILE A 772 -4.47 -22.33 18.19
C ILE A 772 -5.71 -21.49 17.84
N SER A 773 -5.60 -20.72 16.76
CA SER A 773 -6.65 -19.90 16.14
C SER A 773 -6.58 -20.05 14.62
N SER A 774 -7.71 -20.03 13.91
CA SER A 774 -7.70 -20.16 12.43
C SER A 774 -8.89 -19.52 11.71
N PHE A 775 -9.73 -18.73 12.39
CA PHE A 775 -10.88 -18.05 11.79
C PHE A 775 -10.84 -16.54 12.01
N SER A 776 -11.12 -15.76 10.97
CA SER A 776 -11.38 -14.33 11.11
C SER A 776 -12.85 -14.08 11.49
N ALA A 777 -13.09 -13.27 12.51
CA ALA A 777 -14.43 -12.78 12.87
C ALA A 777 -15.03 -11.80 11.85
N HIS A 778 -14.17 -11.11 11.10
CA HIS A 778 -14.48 -9.94 10.29
C HIS A 778 -13.82 -10.01 8.92
N ALA A 779 -14.20 -9.10 8.02
CA ALA A 779 -13.56 -9.03 6.71
C ALA A 779 -12.09 -8.59 6.82
N VAL A 780 -11.23 -9.13 5.96
CA VAL A 780 -9.77 -8.94 5.99
C VAL A 780 -9.30 -8.33 4.66
N GLY A 781 -8.25 -7.49 4.74
CA GLY A 781 -7.54 -6.98 3.57
C GLY A 781 -6.65 -8.03 2.91
N VAL A 782 -6.74 -8.15 1.58
CA VAL A 782 -6.18 -9.24 0.77
C VAL A 782 -5.51 -8.63 -0.47
N THR A 783 -4.19 -8.42 -0.41
CA THR A 783 -3.38 -7.84 -1.53
C THR A 783 -2.66 -8.92 -2.32
N HIS A 784 -2.90 -9.03 -3.62
CA HIS A 784 -2.15 -9.93 -4.51
C HIS A 784 -1.91 -9.26 -5.86
N ASN A 785 -0.66 -9.31 -6.37
CA ASN A 785 -0.23 -8.57 -7.56
C ASN A 785 -0.72 -7.10 -7.51
N ASP A 786 -0.43 -6.42 -6.39
CA ASP A 786 -0.84 -5.05 -6.02
C ASP A 786 -2.36 -4.76 -5.99
N ASN A 787 -3.21 -5.77 -6.23
CA ASN A 787 -4.66 -5.65 -6.16
C ASN A 787 -5.16 -5.93 -4.73
N PHE A 788 -5.37 -4.88 -3.95
CA PHE A 788 -6.03 -4.95 -2.65
C PHE A 788 -7.54 -5.22 -2.78
N GLN A 789 -8.03 -6.27 -2.11
CA GLN A 789 -9.45 -6.61 -1.99
C GLN A 789 -9.85 -6.77 -0.51
N ILE A 790 -11.11 -6.52 -0.18
CA ILE A 790 -11.67 -6.82 1.15
C ILE A 790 -12.50 -8.10 1.03
N VAL A 791 -12.08 -9.16 1.72
CA VAL A 791 -12.73 -10.48 1.66
C VAL A 791 -13.44 -10.75 2.99
N PRO A 792 -14.78 -10.87 3.02
CA PRO A 792 -15.52 -11.25 4.22
C PRO A 792 -15.44 -12.77 4.44
N PRO A 793 -15.38 -13.26 5.69
CA PRO A 793 -15.62 -14.68 5.98
C PRO A 793 -17.03 -15.09 5.51
N LEU A 794 -17.21 -16.35 5.12
CA LEU A 794 -18.47 -16.88 4.60
C LEU A 794 -19.01 -18.02 5.46
N ILE A 795 -20.32 -18.21 5.42
CA ILE A 795 -20.98 -19.47 5.76
C ILE A 795 -21.52 -20.11 4.47
N VAL A 796 -21.25 -21.39 4.27
CA VAL A 796 -21.72 -22.23 3.15
C VAL A 796 -22.67 -23.29 3.72
N LYS A 797 -23.87 -23.36 3.16
CA LYS A 797 -25.02 -24.07 3.74
C LYS A 797 -26.07 -24.41 2.67
N PRO A 798 -27.12 -25.20 2.95
CA PRO A 798 -28.20 -25.41 2.00
C PRO A 798 -28.84 -24.09 1.59
N ASN A 799 -29.32 -24.01 0.34
CA ASN A 799 -30.21 -22.92 -0.06
C ASN A 799 -31.46 -22.88 0.86
N PRO A 800 -31.77 -21.76 1.53
CA PRO A 800 -32.89 -21.65 2.47
C PRO A 800 -34.25 -22.09 1.93
N THR A 801 -34.47 -21.99 0.61
CA THR A 801 -35.75 -22.37 -0.03
C THR A 801 -35.80 -23.85 -0.46
N LEU A 802 -34.71 -24.58 -0.30
CA LEU A 802 -34.55 -26.00 -0.65
C LEU A 802 -34.13 -26.86 0.55
N GLU A 803 -33.81 -26.28 1.71
CA GLU A 803 -33.49 -27.04 2.91
C GLU A 803 -34.72 -27.81 3.39
N THR A 804 -34.54 -29.11 3.63
CA THR A 804 -35.54 -29.98 4.26
C THR A 804 -34.98 -30.53 5.56
N SER A 805 -35.87 -30.99 6.46
CA SER A 805 -35.48 -31.68 7.69
C SER A 805 -34.55 -32.88 7.43
N GLN A 806 -34.72 -33.59 6.30
CA GLN A 806 -33.83 -34.68 5.89
C GLN A 806 -32.42 -34.20 5.53
N ILE A 807 -32.29 -33.08 4.81
CA ILE A 807 -31.00 -32.47 4.46
C ILE A 807 -30.28 -32.01 5.73
N ARG A 808 -30.99 -31.32 6.62
CA ARG A 808 -30.44 -30.87 7.91
C ARG A 808 -30.06 -32.04 8.82
N GLN A 809 -30.80 -33.15 8.79
CA GLN A 809 -30.44 -34.38 9.51
C GLN A 809 -29.17 -35.05 8.95
N THR A 810 -28.98 -35.05 7.62
CA THR A 810 -27.73 -35.51 6.99
C THR A 810 -26.56 -34.61 7.43
N LEU A 811 -26.72 -33.29 7.39
CA LEU A 811 -25.71 -32.34 7.88
C LEU A 811 -25.40 -32.52 9.37
N HIS A 812 -26.41 -32.77 10.22
CA HIS A 812 -26.21 -33.11 11.64
C HIS A 812 -25.42 -34.41 11.83
N THR A 813 -25.49 -35.36 10.88
CA THR A 813 -24.75 -36.63 10.92
C THR A 813 -23.29 -36.44 10.52
N VAL A 814 -23.03 -35.72 9.42
CA VAL A 814 -21.67 -35.29 9.01
C VAL A 814 -21.01 -34.49 10.14
N SER A 815 -21.72 -33.52 10.70
CA SER A 815 -21.31 -32.69 11.82
C SER A 815 -20.96 -33.50 13.08
N ALA A 816 -21.78 -34.49 13.44
CA ALA A 816 -21.49 -35.40 14.55
C ALA A 816 -20.23 -36.27 14.30
N SER A 817 -20.03 -36.73 13.06
CA SER A 817 -18.83 -37.47 12.64
C SER A 817 -17.57 -36.59 12.77
N ALA A 818 -17.61 -35.36 12.25
CA ALA A 818 -16.52 -34.40 12.36
C ALA A 818 -16.18 -34.11 13.83
N ARG A 819 -17.19 -33.81 14.66
CA ARG A 819 -17.05 -33.57 16.10
C ARG A 819 -16.42 -34.74 16.86
N ALA A 820 -16.67 -35.96 16.41
CA ALA A 820 -16.09 -37.16 16.99
C ALA A 820 -14.61 -37.36 16.59
N ASP A 821 -14.16 -36.81 15.47
CA ASP A 821 -12.78 -36.90 14.97
C ASP A 821 -11.87 -35.77 15.48
N GLY A 822 -12.42 -34.57 15.70
CA GLY A 822 -11.66 -33.41 16.19
C GLY A 822 -11.44 -33.39 17.70
N ALA A 823 -10.17 -33.26 18.10
CA ALA A 823 -9.73 -33.26 19.50
C ALA A 823 -10.38 -32.15 20.36
N LYS A 824 -10.26 -32.29 21.67
CA LYS A 824 -10.68 -31.29 22.67
C LYS A 824 -9.71 -31.27 23.84
N ILE A 825 -9.54 -30.09 24.44
CA ILE A 825 -8.76 -29.87 25.66
C ILE A 825 -9.66 -29.46 26.84
N ASP A 826 -9.09 -29.49 28.05
CA ASP A 826 -9.60 -28.80 29.24
C ASP A 826 -8.98 -27.40 29.39
N ASP A 827 -9.42 -26.64 30.40
CA ASP A 827 -8.91 -25.31 30.78
C ASP A 827 -7.39 -25.29 31.03
N SER A 828 -6.76 -26.45 31.27
CA SER A 828 -5.31 -26.58 31.45
C SER A 828 -4.55 -26.73 30.13
N GLY A 829 -5.23 -26.85 28.99
CA GLY A 829 -4.63 -27.14 27.68
C GLY A 829 -4.31 -28.63 27.49
N THR A 830 -4.91 -29.53 28.28
CA THR A 830 -4.64 -30.97 28.25
C THR A 830 -5.74 -31.71 27.49
N LEU A 831 -5.37 -32.67 26.64
CA LEU A 831 -6.33 -33.42 25.80
C LEU A 831 -7.33 -34.24 26.64
N ILE A 832 -8.62 -33.94 26.48
CA ILE A 832 -9.76 -34.72 27.00
C ILE A 832 -10.45 -35.58 25.93
N GLN A 833 -10.26 -35.23 24.65
CA GLN A 833 -10.63 -36.06 23.50
C GLN A 833 -9.40 -36.18 22.59
N PRO A 834 -8.95 -37.40 22.24
CA PRO A 834 -7.71 -37.60 21.50
C PRO A 834 -7.81 -37.08 20.06
N ILE A 835 -6.67 -36.65 19.52
CA ILE A 835 -6.52 -36.30 18.11
C ILE A 835 -6.66 -37.57 17.26
N LYS A 836 -7.49 -37.53 16.21
CA LYS A 836 -7.58 -38.61 15.20
C LYS A 836 -6.98 -38.27 13.85
N SER A 837 -6.55 -37.04 13.63
CA SER A 837 -5.98 -36.62 12.35
C SER A 837 -4.94 -35.52 12.56
N HIS A 838 -3.78 -35.69 11.94
CA HIS A 838 -2.71 -34.69 11.91
C HIS A 838 -2.91 -33.75 10.70
N TYR A 839 -2.23 -32.61 10.73
CA TYR A 839 -2.13 -31.72 9.58
C TYR A 839 -0.99 -32.21 8.68
N ARG A 840 -1.15 -32.16 7.34
CA ARG A 840 -0.15 -32.63 6.37
C ARG A 840 -0.29 -31.87 5.05
N LEU A 841 0.72 -31.08 4.70
CA LEU A 841 0.71 -30.18 3.54
C LEU A 841 0.41 -30.91 2.22
N PHE A 842 0.84 -32.16 2.07
CA PHE A 842 0.54 -32.97 0.89
C PHE A 842 -0.96 -33.18 0.61
N CYS A 843 -1.87 -32.94 1.58
CA CYS A 843 -3.31 -32.97 1.29
C CYS A 843 -3.79 -31.80 0.40
N TYR A 844 -2.98 -30.75 0.17
CA TYR A 844 -3.19 -29.78 -0.92
C TYR A 844 -2.79 -30.32 -2.30
N THR A 845 -2.02 -31.41 -2.37
CA THR A 845 -1.71 -32.14 -3.60
C THR A 845 -2.67 -33.33 -3.80
N ASN A 846 -2.89 -34.12 -2.74
CA ASN A 846 -3.68 -35.35 -2.79
C ASN A 846 -4.44 -35.56 -1.45
N PRO A 847 -5.63 -34.98 -1.28
CA PRO A 847 -6.44 -35.13 -0.07
C PRO A 847 -6.99 -36.55 0.11
N ALA A 848 -6.96 -37.39 -0.95
CA ALA A 848 -7.52 -38.73 -0.90
C ALA A 848 -6.75 -39.68 0.04
N ILE A 849 -5.51 -39.37 0.42
CA ILE A 849 -4.77 -40.17 1.41
C ILE A 849 -5.43 -40.13 2.80
N GLY A 850 -6.16 -39.06 3.15
CA GLY A 850 -6.90 -38.95 4.43
C GLY A 850 -8.04 -39.95 4.60
N LEU A 851 -8.40 -40.70 3.55
CA LEU A 851 -9.36 -41.80 3.62
C LEU A 851 -8.73 -43.17 3.90
N THR A 852 -7.40 -43.32 3.76
CA THR A 852 -6.75 -44.65 3.76
C THR A 852 -5.39 -44.70 4.45
N ASP A 853 -4.60 -43.63 4.44
CA ASP A 853 -3.30 -43.58 5.11
C ASP A 853 -3.48 -43.33 6.62
N VAL A 854 -2.66 -44.02 7.41
CA VAL A 854 -2.72 -44.01 8.88
C VAL A 854 -1.28 -43.91 9.38
N ALA A 855 -0.99 -42.82 10.08
CA ALA A 855 0.37 -42.50 10.50
C ALA A 855 0.99 -43.66 11.32
N PRO A 856 2.17 -44.17 10.92
CA PRO A 856 2.77 -45.38 11.48
C PRO A 856 3.23 -45.17 12.92
N SER A 857 3.59 -46.24 13.64
CA SER A 857 4.10 -46.16 15.02
C SER A 857 5.46 -45.44 15.17
N THR A 858 6.08 -45.02 14.07
CA THR A 858 7.26 -44.14 14.04
C THR A 858 6.89 -42.65 14.07
N SER A 859 5.63 -42.28 13.87
CA SER A 859 5.11 -40.90 13.87
C SER A 859 4.91 -40.27 15.26
N LEU A 860 5.50 -40.89 16.28
CA LEU A 860 5.45 -40.45 17.68
C LEU A 860 4.01 -40.10 18.12
N TRP A 861 3.75 -38.82 18.36
CA TRP A 861 2.47 -38.29 18.82
C TRP A 861 1.30 -38.58 17.86
N ALA A 862 1.57 -38.65 16.56
CA ALA A 862 0.55 -38.80 15.52
C ALA A 862 0.16 -40.27 15.26
N THR A 863 0.73 -41.24 15.99
CA THR A 863 0.52 -42.68 15.75
C THR A 863 -0.98 -43.05 15.68
N GLY A 864 -1.41 -43.60 14.55
CA GLY A 864 -2.80 -44.01 14.32
C GLY A 864 -3.74 -42.92 13.82
N THR A 865 -3.23 -41.71 13.53
CA THR A 865 -4.02 -40.59 13.00
C THR A 865 -3.99 -40.52 11.47
N TYR A 866 -5.05 -39.94 10.87
CA TYR A 866 -5.17 -39.75 9.42
C TYR A 866 -4.63 -38.38 8.97
N PRO A 867 -4.05 -38.25 7.77
CA PRO A 867 -3.59 -36.97 7.23
C PRO A 867 -4.77 -36.07 6.79
N SER A 868 -4.61 -34.75 6.94
CA SER A 868 -5.62 -33.77 6.55
C SER A 868 -5.06 -32.34 6.39
N VAL A 869 -5.80 -31.48 5.71
CA VAL A 869 -5.79 -30.01 5.85
C VAL A 869 -7.23 -29.52 6.03
N CYS A 870 -7.45 -28.23 6.24
CA CYS A 870 -8.74 -27.64 6.60
C CYS A 870 -9.90 -28.00 5.65
N SER A 871 -9.71 -27.82 4.34
CA SER A 871 -10.68 -28.17 3.29
C SER A 871 -10.80 -29.68 3.08
N SER A 872 -9.66 -30.39 3.06
CA SER A 872 -9.66 -31.85 2.87
C SER A 872 -10.36 -32.59 3.99
N PHE A 873 -10.27 -32.11 5.25
CA PHE A 873 -10.98 -32.66 6.39
C PHE A 873 -12.50 -32.60 6.21
N ILE A 874 -13.02 -31.48 5.70
CA ILE A 874 -14.46 -31.31 5.42
C ILE A 874 -14.89 -32.28 4.32
N TRP A 875 -14.14 -32.33 3.20
CA TRP A 875 -14.38 -33.29 2.13
C TRP A 875 -14.33 -34.75 2.64
N MET A 876 -13.34 -35.11 3.46
CA MET A 876 -13.22 -36.42 4.11
C MET A 876 -14.44 -36.72 4.99
N ALA A 877 -14.91 -35.78 5.81
CA ALA A 877 -16.08 -35.95 6.66
C ALA A 877 -17.35 -36.19 5.83
N LEU A 878 -17.50 -35.50 4.70
CA LEU A 878 -18.60 -35.66 3.75
C LEU A 878 -18.55 -37.02 3.04
N LYS A 879 -17.37 -37.43 2.51
CA LYS A 879 -17.20 -38.75 1.88
C LYS A 879 -17.39 -39.91 2.86
N ARG A 880 -16.88 -39.80 4.09
CA ARG A 880 -17.09 -40.80 5.18
C ARG A 880 -18.58 -41.00 5.53
N ASN A 881 -19.44 -40.03 5.19
CA ASN A 881 -20.89 -40.09 5.38
C ASN A 881 -21.68 -40.32 4.06
N ASN A 882 -21.00 -40.70 2.97
CA ASN A 882 -21.58 -40.98 1.64
C ASN A 882 -22.34 -39.80 1.01
N VAL A 883 -21.90 -38.56 1.27
CA VAL A 883 -22.50 -37.36 0.68
C VAL A 883 -21.95 -37.12 -0.73
N ARG A 884 -22.85 -36.92 -1.72
CA ARG A 884 -22.53 -36.40 -3.06
C ARG A 884 -22.21 -34.90 -3.00
N LEU A 885 -21.23 -34.46 -3.79
CA LEU A 885 -20.81 -33.05 -3.84
C LEU A 885 -20.84 -32.45 -5.26
N GLU A 886 -20.72 -33.26 -6.30
CA GLU A 886 -20.78 -32.87 -7.72
C GLU A 886 -21.45 -33.98 -8.55
N GLY A 887 -20.81 -35.14 -8.66
CA GLY A 887 -21.23 -36.23 -9.54
C GLY A 887 -22.05 -37.33 -8.86
N ASP A 888 -22.92 -38.00 -9.63
CA ASP A 888 -23.67 -39.20 -9.20
C ASP A 888 -22.80 -40.44 -8.86
N ASN A 889 -21.46 -40.32 -8.92
CA ASN A 889 -20.51 -41.42 -8.78
C ASN A 889 -19.27 -40.96 -7.99
N ASP A 890 -18.45 -41.91 -7.52
CA ASP A 890 -17.17 -41.61 -6.82
C ASP A 890 -16.19 -40.75 -7.62
N ILE A 891 -16.37 -40.66 -8.94
CA ILE A 891 -15.59 -39.85 -9.89
C ILE A 891 -16.51 -38.80 -10.51
N VAL A 892 -16.09 -37.53 -10.47
CA VAL A 892 -16.78 -36.41 -11.15
C VAL A 892 -16.36 -36.36 -12.63
N HIS A 893 -17.25 -35.87 -13.48
CA HIS A 893 -17.02 -35.72 -14.92
C HIS A 893 -17.25 -34.26 -15.35
N PRO A 894 -16.58 -33.76 -16.41
CA PRO A 894 -16.78 -32.38 -16.89
C PRO A 894 -18.21 -32.04 -17.34
N THR A 895 -19.10 -33.03 -17.46
CA THR A 895 -20.53 -32.87 -17.75
C THR A 895 -21.41 -32.83 -16.50
N ALA A 896 -20.84 -32.97 -15.31
CA ALA A 896 -21.51 -32.74 -14.03
C ALA A 896 -21.36 -31.28 -13.59
N LEU A 897 -20.18 -30.68 -13.80
CA LEU A 897 -19.90 -29.29 -13.47
C LEU A 897 -20.84 -28.31 -14.18
N GLU A 898 -21.37 -27.34 -13.43
CA GLU A 898 -22.13 -26.24 -13.98
C GLU A 898 -21.29 -25.31 -14.88
N PRO A 899 -21.89 -24.71 -15.92
CA PRO A 899 -21.23 -23.69 -16.72
C PRO A 899 -20.82 -22.42 -15.94
N VAL A 900 -21.32 -22.18 -14.72
CA VAL A 900 -20.86 -21.04 -13.92
C VAL A 900 -19.53 -21.36 -13.24
N ASP A 901 -19.40 -22.54 -12.64
CA ASP A 901 -18.22 -22.91 -11.86
C ASP A 901 -17.03 -23.21 -12.77
N VAL A 902 -17.25 -23.76 -13.98
CA VAL A 902 -16.21 -23.85 -15.03
C VAL A 902 -15.70 -22.45 -15.44
N ASN A 903 -16.56 -21.43 -15.47
CA ASN A 903 -16.14 -20.03 -15.71
C ASN A 903 -15.47 -19.38 -14.47
N LEU A 904 -15.53 -20.02 -13.30
CA LEU A 904 -14.85 -19.63 -12.06
C LEU A 904 -13.60 -20.49 -11.76
N GLY A 905 -13.17 -21.34 -12.71
CA GLY A 905 -11.95 -22.14 -12.62
C GLY A 905 -12.15 -23.62 -12.26
N ALA A 906 -13.39 -24.11 -12.12
CA ALA A 906 -13.63 -25.52 -11.82
C ALA A 906 -13.22 -26.43 -13.00
N GLY A 907 -12.17 -27.23 -12.82
CA GLY A 907 -11.70 -28.25 -13.76
C GLY A 907 -11.68 -29.64 -13.13
N VAL A 908 -11.87 -30.70 -13.95
CA VAL A 908 -11.76 -32.10 -13.50
C VAL A 908 -11.15 -33.00 -14.58
N LEU A 909 -10.36 -33.98 -14.16
CA LEU A 909 -9.78 -35.05 -14.97
C LEU A 909 -10.66 -36.32 -14.93
N PRO A 910 -10.47 -37.29 -15.84
CA PRO A 910 -11.22 -38.56 -15.86
C PRO A 910 -11.05 -39.46 -14.62
N THR A 911 -10.22 -39.07 -13.64
CA THR A 911 -9.93 -39.78 -12.39
C THR A 911 -10.20 -38.93 -11.14
N THR A 912 -10.67 -37.70 -11.29
CA THR A 912 -10.95 -36.79 -10.18
C THR A 912 -12.11 -37.30 -9.33
N LYS A 913 -11.93 -37.38 -8.01
CA LYS A 913 -12.97 -37.85 -7.10
C LYS A 913 -14.04 -36.80 -6.87
N ASP A 914 -15.26 -37.23 -6.60
CA ASP A 914 -16.42 -36.36 -6.34
C ASP A 914 -16.13 -35.29 -5.27
N GLY A 915 -16.30 -34.00 -5.62
CA GLY A 915 -16.00 -32.84 -4.79
C GLY A 915 -14.51 -32.46 -4.67
N LEU A 916 -13.64 -32.98 -5.54
CA LEU A 916 -12.27 -32.49 -5.79
C LEU A 916 -12.17 -31.87 -7.19
N TYR A 917 -11.13 -31.07 -7.41
CA TYR A 917 -10.87 -30.34 -8.64
C TYR A 917 -9.43 -30.52 -9.09
N TRP A 918 -9.22 -30.43 -10.39
CA TRP A 918 -7.93 -30.52 -11.06
C TRP A 918 -7.13 -29.23 -10.86
N TYR A 919 -5.88 -29.39 -10.42
CA TYR A 919 -4.86 -28.35 -10.43
C TYR A 919 -3.75 -28.78 -11.38
N THR A 920 -3.37 -27.91 -12.31
CA THR A 920 -2.36 -28.23 -13.32
C THR A 920 -0.95 -28.31 -12.72
N ALA A 921 -0.07 -29.04 -13.40
CA ALA A 921 1.37 -29.01 -13.14
C ALA A 921 1.95 -27.58 -13.09
N VAL A 922 1.41 -26.63 -13.86
CA VAL A 922 1.91 -25.25 -13.96
C VAL A 922 1.55 -24.44 -12.72
N GLU A 923 0.30 -24.49 -12.28
CA GLU A 923 -0.14 -23.82 -11.04
C GLU A 923 0.54 -24.39 -9.81
N ARG A 924 0.66 -25.73 -9.74
CA ARG A 924 1.37 -26.39 -8.64
C ARG A 924 2.86 -26.01 -8.60
N LEU A 925 3.50 -25.86 -9.77
CA LEU A 925 4.88 -25.39 -9.86
C LEU A 925 5.02 -23.91 -9.45
N ALA A 926 4.06 -23.06 -9.81
CA ALA A 926 4.04 -21.66 -9.38
C ALA A 926 3.90 -21.55 -7.85
N ALA A 927 2.90 -22.22 -7.26
CA ALA A 927 2.70 -22.29 -5.82
C ALA A 927 3.91 -22.90 -5.07
N GLY A 928 4.51 -23.96 -5.61
CA GLY A 928 5.74 -24.56 -5.05
C GLY A 928 6.96 -23.63 -5.14
N THR A 929 7.11 -22.90 -6.25
CA THR A 929 8.21 -21.92 -6.43
C THR A 929 8.05 -20.75 -5.46
N TRP A 930 6.83 -20.23 -5.28
CA TRP A 930 6.55 -19.21 -4.28
C TRP A 930 6.89 -19.69 -2.88
N LEU A 931 6.44 -20.90 -2.51
CA LEU A 931 6.66 -21.48 -1.18
C LEU A 931 8.14 -21.73 -0.87
N TYR A 932 8.93 -22.17 -1.86
CA TYR A 932 10.38 -22.31 -1.73
C TYR A 932 11.03 -20.93 -1.47
N ASN A 933 10.69 -19.93 -2.28
CA ASN A 933 11.23 -18.57 -2.14
C ASN A 933 10.91 -17.96 -0.77
N GLU A 934 9.64 -17.99 -0.35
CA GLU A 934 9.16 -17.44 0.93
C GLU A 934 9.91 -18.05 2.12
N MET A 935 10.13 -19.37 2.12
CA MET A 935 10.87 -20.05 3.20
C MET A 935 12.38 -19.82 3.13
N HIS A 936 12.97 -19.86 1.93
CA HIS A 936 14.39 -19.56 1.74
C HIS A 936 14.70 -18.13 2.23
N TYR A 937 13.88 -17.13 1.89
CA TYR A 937 14.10 -15.76 2.36
C TYR A 937 14.02 -15.64 3.89
N LYS A 938 12.99 -16.22 4.55
CA LYS A 938 12.91 -16.18 6.02
C LYS A 938 14.08 -16.88 6.71
N ALA A 939 14.53 -18.02 6.17
CA ALA A 939 15.69 -18.72 6.69
C ALA A 939 17.01 -17.94 6.48
N TYR A 940 17.10 -17.17 5.39
CA TYR A 940 18.25 -16.32 5.07
C TYR A 940 18.28 -15.03 5.91
N GLU A 941 17.13 -14.45 6.23
CA GLU A 941 17.00 -13.22 7.02
C GLU A 941 17.33 -13.47 8.51
N GLU A 942 16.73 -14.50 9.13
CA GLU A 942 17.03 -14.92 10.52
C GLU A 942 18.51 -15.34 10.71
N ALA A 943 19.20 -15.69 9.62
CA ALA A 943 20.60 -16.09 9.57
C ALA A 943 21.63 -14.93 9.52
N GLY A 944 21.20 -13.74 9.07
CA GLY A 944 22.03 -12.53 9.01
C GLY A 944 23.34 -12.65 8.20
N TRP A 945 24.36 -11.90 8.63
CA TRP A 945 25.63 -11.67 7.89
C TRP A 945 26.46 -12.94 7.55
N PHE A 946 26.14 -14.11 8.11
CA PHE A 946 26.88 -15.36 7.92
C PHE A 946 26.59 -16.10 6.58
N GLY A 947 25.90 -15.47 5.63
CA GLY A 947 25.38 -16.00 4.35
C GLY A 947 26.37 -16.53 3.29
N ASP A 948 27.51 -17.10 3.69
CA ASP A 948 28.34 -18.03 2.90
C ASP A 948 28.48 -19.41 3.58
N LEU A 949 27.93 -19.58 4.80
CA LEU A 949 27.86 -20.84 5.57
C LEU A 949 26.40 -21.31 5.79
N LEU A 950 25.41 -20.52 5.36
CA LEU A 950 23.98 -20.68 5.70
C LEU A 950 23.06 -20.71 4.47
N THR A 951 23.61 -20.75 3.26
CA THR A 951 22.81 -20.84 2.02
C THR A 951 22.26 -22.25 1.81
N ASP A 952 23.02 -23.27 2.21
CA ASP A 952 22.57 -24.66 2.30
C ASP A 952 21.43 -24.81 3.32
N ALA A 953 21.53 -24.16 4.49
CA ALA A 953 20.46 -24.12 5.48
C ALA A 953 19.14 -23.52 4.94
N ALA A 954 19.22 -22.45 4.14
CA ALA A 954 18.05 -21.82 3.51
C ALA A 954 17.46 -22.67 2.36
N ASP A 955 18.33 -23.26 1.52
CA ASP A 955 17.94 -24.20 0.46
C ASP A 955 17.27 -25.45 1.03
N ASP A 956 17.81 -26.03 2.10
CA ASP A 956 17.28 -27.22 2.76
C ASP A 956 15.88 -26.98 3.31
N VAL A 957 15.67 -25.90 4.07
CA VAL A 957 14.35 -25.56 4.63
C VAL A 957 13.33 -25.29 3.51
N GLY A 958 13.74 -24.61 2.44
CA GLY A 958 12.91 -24.36 1.25
C GLY A 958 12.51 -25.65 0.53
N ASN A 959 13.49 -26.46 0.11
CA ASN A 959 13.25 -27.71 -0.59
C ASN A 959 12.44 -28.70 0.26
N GLN A 960 12.77 -28.85 1.55
CA GLN A 960 12.08 -29.77 2.45
C GLN A 960 10.59 -29.43 2.60
N LEU A 961 10.23 -28.15 2.76
CA LEU A 961 8.82 -27.77 2.85
C LEU A 961 8.08 -28.05 1.53
N VAL A 962 8.70 -27.73 0.40
CA VAL A 962 8.05 -27.88 -0.91
C VAL A 962 7.99 -29.35 -1.36
N ASN A 963 8.99 -30.18 -1.05
CA ASN A 963 8.91 -31.64 -1.21
C ASN A 963 7.83 -32.26 -0.29
N THR A 964 7.67 -31.76 0.95
CA THR A 964 6.55 -32.19 1.84
C THR A 964 5.19 -31.82 1.24
N PHE A 965 5.06 -30.64 0.63
CA PHE A 965 3.83 -30.16 -0.01
C PHE A 965 3.52 -30.87 -1.35
N ALA A 966 4.53 -31.06 -2.20
CA ALA A 966 4.39 -31.47 -3.59
C ALA A 966 4.50 -32.98 -3.82
N LEU A 967 5.30 -33.69 -2.99
CA LEU A 967 5.69 -35.10 -3.15
C LEU A 967 5.41 -35.98 -1.93
N ASP A 968 5.02 -35.40 -0.79
CA ASP A 968 4.84 -36.07 0.52
C ASP A 968 6.14 -36.50 1.20
N ASP A 969 7.27 -35.86 0.87
CA ASP A 969 8.60 -36.19 1.40
C ASP A 969 9.15 -35.07 2.30
N ALA A 970 9.11 -35.30 3.61
CA ALA A 970 9.71 -34.41 4.61
C ALA A 970 11.19 -34.69 4.92
N TRP A 971 11.83 -35.66 4.26
CA TRP A 971 13.27 -35.94 4.37
C TRP A 971 14.06 -35.38 3.19
N GLY A 972 13.43 -35.18 2.04
CA GLY A 972 14.04 -34.57 0.86
C GLY A 972 14.34 -33.08 1.04
N LYS A 973 15.52 -32.76 1.58
CA LYS A 973 16.05 -31.39 1.70
C LYS A 973 17.13 -31.08 0.65
N ASP A 974 18.01 -32.05 0.39
CA ASP A 974 19.15 -31.92 -0.53
C ASP A 974 18.79 -31.94 -2.04
N HIS A 975 17.50 -31.90 -2.41
CA HIS A 975 17.06 -32.04 -3.81
C HIS A 975 15.77 -31.27 -4.16
N ASP A 976 15.67 -30.89 -5.44
CA ASP A 976 14.62 -30.04 -5.98
C ASP A 976 13.57 -30.78 -6.84
N ASP A 977 13.43 -32.09 -6.61
CA ASP A 977 12.46 -33.00 -7.26
C ASP A 977 11.03 -32.44 -7.35
N TRP A 978 10.61 -31.57 -6.42
CA TRP A 978 9.32 -30.86 -6.48
C TRP A 978 9.08 -30.11 -7.80
N LYS A 979 10.14 -29.74 -8.52
CA LYS A 979 10.10 -29.09 -9.84
C LYS A 979 9.64 -30.01 -10.98
N ASP A 980 9.69 -31.34 -10.85
CA ASP A 980 9.02 -32.28 -11.78
C ASP A 980 7.52 -32.39 -11.46
N THR A 981 6.86 -31.22 -11.42
CA THR A 981 5.49 -31.10 -10.94
C THR A 981 4.52 -31.71 -11.95
N GLN A 982 3.58 -32.53 -11.46
CA GLN A 982 2.53 -33.18 -12.25
C GLN A 982 1.15 -32.61 -11.92
N ASP A 983 0.16 -32.87 -12.76
CA ASP A 983 -1.24 -32.55 -12.47
C ASP A 983 -1.72 -33.29 -11.20
N ALA A 984 -2.56 -32.65 -10.40
CA ALA A 984 -3.12 -33.24 -9.19
C ALA A 984 -4.62 -32.95 -9.02
N ASN A 985 -5.23 -33.52 -7.98
CA ASN A 985 -6.65 -33.36 -7.67
C ASN A 985 -6.81 -33.02 -6.19
N ALA A 986 -7.26 -31.80 -5.89
CA ALA A 986 -7.33 -31.26 -4.54
C ALA A 986 -8.64 -30.51 -4.29
N VAL A 987 -8.76 -29.84 -3.15
CA VAL A 987 -9.89 -28.96 -2.83
C VAL A 987 -9.40 -27.81 -1.96
N SER A 988 -9.54 -26.58 -2.44
CA SER A 988 -9.31 -25.36 -1.65
C SER A 988 -10.57 -24.99 -0.82
N PRO A 989 -10.48 -24.03 0.10
CA PRO A 989 -11.68 -23.46 0.73
C PRO A 989 -12.60 -22.72 -0.25
N ASP A 990 -12.10 -22.06 -1.29
CA ASP A 990 -12.93 -21.47 -2.36
C ASP A 990 -13.67 -22.53 -3.18
N ASN A 991 -13.03 -23.67 -3.49
CA ASN A 991 -13.65 -24.76 -4.24
C ASN A 991 -14.91 -25.34 -3.57
N ILE A 992 -15.04 -25.20 -2.24
CA ILE A 992 -16.25 -25.60 -1.49
C ILE A 992 -17.49 -24.82 -1.95
N LEU A 993 -17.32 -23.64 -2.57
CA LEU A 993 -18.39 -22.83 -3.12
C LEU A 993 -19.04 -23.43 -4.39
N PHE A 994 -18.35 -24.35 -5.07
CA PHE A 994 -18.85 -25.05 -6.26
C PHE A 994 -19.79 -26.22 -5.90
N TRP A 995 -19.69 -26.77 -4.67
CA TRP A 995 -20.43 -27.98 -4.27
C TRP A 995 -21.96 -27.86 -4.37
N ASP A 996 -22.55 -28.87 -5.00
CA ASP A 996 -23.94 -29.00 -5.40
C ASP A 996 -24.97 -28.55 -4.36
N GLY A 997 -26.01 -27.89 -4.87
CA GLY A 997 -27.23 -27.63 -4.11
C GLY A 997 -28.15 -28.86 -3.99
N PRO A 998 -29.10 -28.84 -3.04
CA PRO A 998 -30.16 -29.85 -2.93
C PRO A 998 -30.99 -30.08 -4.21
N ASN A 999 -31.00 -29.11 -5.13
CA ASN A 999 -31.65 -29.21 -6.44
C ASN A 999 -30.89 -30.09 -7.45
N GLN A 1000 -29.58 -30.27 -7.29
CA GLN A 1000 -28.76 -31.16 -8.13
C GLN A 1000 -28.51 -32.52 -7.48
N GLY A 1001 -28.39 -32.57 -6.15
CA GLY A 1001 -28.21 -33.80 -5.36
C GLY A 1001 -27.23 -33.69 -4.18
N GLY A 1002 -26.50 -32.58 -4.07
CA GLY A 1002 -25.66 -32.24 -2.93
C GLY A 1002 -26.41 -31.66 -1.74
N LEU A 1003 -25.69 -31.05 -0.80
CA LEU A 1003 -26.26 -30.49 0.44
C LEU A 1003 -26.11 -28.96 0.56
N TYR A 1004 -25.38 -28.30 -0.34
CA TYR A 1004 -24.94 -26.91 -0.14
C TYR A 1004 -25.53 -25.97 -1.22
N GLY A 1005 -24.74 -25.54 -2.21
CA GLY A 1005 -25.21 -24.64 -3.29
C GLY A 1005 -25.69 -23.25 -2.85
N TYR A 1006 -25.31 -22.79 -1.65
CA TYR A 1006 -25.59 -21.42 -1.18
C TYR A 1006 -24.52 -20.95 -0.17
N SER A 1007 -24.14 -19.68 -0.28
CA SER A 1007 -23.25 -19.02 0.67
C SER A 1007 -23.66 -17.56 0.92
N GLU A 1008 -23.30 -17.04 2.09
CA GLU A 1008 -23.49 -15.65 2.49
C GLU A 1008 -22.40 -15.23 3.50
N PRO A 1009 -22.17 -13.92 3.74
CA PRO A 1009 -21.23 -13.46 4.76
C PRO A 1009 -21.52 -14.06 6.13
N LEU A 1010 -20.45 -14.47 6.83
CA LEU A 1010 -20.51 -14.99 8.19
C LEU A 1010 -20.81 -13.85 9.16
N ILE A 1011 -21.87 -14.00 9.95
CA ILE A 1011 -22.28 -13.01 10.94
C ILE A 1011 -21.71 -13.38 12.30
N TYR A 1012 -20.64 -12.72 12.70
CA TYR A 1012 -20.04 -12.86 14.02
C TYR A 1012 -20.70 -11.95 15.05
N ARG A 1013 -20.83 -12.40 16.30
CA ARG A 1013 -21.09 -11.52 17.45
C ARG A 1013 -20.18 -11.87 18.62
N GLU A 1014 -19.57 -10.85 19.19
CA GLU A 1014 -18.71 -10.96 20.37
C GLU A 1014 -19.41 -11.46 21.65
N PRO A 1015 -18.62 -11.90 22.66
CA PRO A 1015 -19.12 -12.28 23.97
C PRO A 1015 -19.77 -11.07 24.67
N ARG A 1016 -20.93 -11.28 25.28
CA ARG A 1016 -21.74 -10.17 25.84
C ARG A 1016 -22.67 -10.65 26.94
N VAL A 1017 -23.16 -9.71 27.74
CA VAL A 1017 -24.13 -9.99 28.80
C VAL A 1017 -25.54 -10.12 28.19
N GLU A 1018 -26.22 -11.25 28.41
CA GLU A 1018 -27.66 -11.37 28.10
C GLU A 1018 -28.46 -11.87 29.32
N MET A 1019 -29.74 -11.48 29.37
CA MET A 1019 -30.72 -12.10 30.27
C MET A 1019 -31.20 -13.43 29.67
N TYR A 1020 -30.49 -14.49 30.01
CA TYR A 1020 -30.82 -15.86 29.60
C TYR A 1020 -32.05 -16.37 30.37
N THR A 1021 -32.92 -17.11 29.68
CA THR A 1021 -34.06 -17.82 30.29
C THR A 1021 -33.76 -19.32 30.21
N VAL A 1022 -33.69 -19.99 31.36
CA VAL A 1022 -33.21 -21.37 31.43
C VAL A 1022 -34.27 -22.31 30.87
N SER A 1023 -33.86 -23.14 29.90
CA SER A 1023 -34.70 -24.22 29.39
C SER A 1023 -34.49 -25.49 30.20
N ARG A 1024 -35.58 -26.25 30.41
CA ARG A 1024 -35.60 -27.50 31.17
C ARG A 1024 -36.41 -28.56 30.42
N TRP A 1025 -36.03 -29.82 30.59
CA TRP A 1025 -36.77 -30.97 30.07
C TRP A 1025 -38.13 -31.09 30.74
N LYS A 1026 -39.22 -31.12 29.96
CA LYS A 1026 -40.59 -31.17 30.46
C LYS A 1026 -41.36 -32.28 29.74
N LYS A 1027 -42.22 -33.03 30.45
CA LYS A 1027 -43.02 -34.08 29.81
C LYS A 1027 -44.22 -33.48 29.06
N VAL A 1028 -44.40 -33.89 27.80
CA VAL A 1028 -45.46 -33.36 26.91
C VAL A 1028 -46.19 -34.51 26.22
N LEU A 1029 -47.53 -34.47 26.26
CA LEU A 1029 -48.42 -35.49 25.67
C LEU A 1029 -49.31 -34.95 24.53
N SER A 1030 -49.30 -33.64 24.31
CA SER A 1030 -50.12 -32.95 23.31
C SER A 1030 -49.22 -32.19 22.34
N ARG A 1031 -49.54 -32.23 21.06
CA ARG A 1031 -48.81 -31.56 19.98
C ARG A 1031 -49.79 -30.77 19.10
N GLY A 1032 -49.30 -29.75 18.42
CA GLY A 1032 -50.07 -28.86 17.56
C GLY A 1032 -49.22 -28.31 16.40
N THR A 1033 -49.66 -27.21 15.80
CA THR A 1033 -48.98 -26.55 14.68
C THR A 1033 -48.78 -25.07 14.99
N ILE A 1034 -47.62 -24.50 14.65
CA ILE A 1034 -47.38 -23.05 14.66
C ILE A 1034 -47.12 -22.59 13.23
N THR A 1035 -47.88 -21.60 12.77
CA THR A 1035 -47.82 -21.08 11.40
C THR A 1035 -48.06 -19.57 11.37
N GLY A 1036 -47.62 -18.88 10.33
CA GLY A 1036 -47.87 -17.45 10.14
C GLY A 1036 -46.97 -16.86 9.05
N THR A 1037 -46.88 -15.53 9.00
CA THR A 1037 -46.00 -14.82 8.04
C THR A 1037 -44.79 -14.19 8.72
N VAL A 1038 -43.62 -14.24 8.08
CA VAL A 1038 -42.48 -13.39 8.43
C VAL A 1038 -42.46 -12.16 7.52
N ARG A 1039 -42.30 -10.98 8.13
CA ARG A 1039 -42.33 -9.69 7.45
C ARG A 1039 -41.11 -8.83 7.77
N LEU A 1040 -40.80 -7.88 6.88
CA LEU A 1040 -39.96 -6.72 7.13
C LEU A 1040 -40.67 -5.50 6.51
N ASP A 1041 -40.79 -4.40 7.26
CA ASP A 1041 -41.56 -3.20 6.87
C ASP A 1041 -42.98 -3.53 6.32
N SER A 1042 -43.65 -4.48 6.97
CA SER A 1042 -44.95 -5.07 6.57
C SER A 1042 -44.97 -5.85 5.24
N GLN A 1043 -43.84 -6.07 4.58
CA GLN A 1043 -43.73 -6.90 3.37
C GLN A 1043 -43.30 -8.33 3.71
N SER A 1044 -43.91 -9.34 3.08
CA SER A 1044 -43.54 -10.75 3.23
C SER A 1044 -42.07 -11.01 2.88
N VAL A 1045 -41.38 -11.81 3.71
CA VAL A 1045 -39.97 -12.18 3.50
C VAL A 1045 -39.85 -13.69 3.25
N GLN A 1046 -39.47 -14.07 2.02
CA GLN A 1046 -39.11 -15.45 1.65
C GLN A 1046 -37.75 -15.85 2.23
N GLY A 1047 -37.57 -17.13 2.59
CA GLY A 1047 -36.30 -17.70 3.01
C GLY A 1047 -35.76 -17.14 4.32
N ALA A 1048 -36.63 -16.65 5.20
CA ALA A 1048 -36.30 -16.36 6.58
C ALA A 1048 -36.35 -17.66 7.41
N LEU A 1049 -35.34 -17.89 8.23
CA LEU A 1049 -35.31 -19.02 9.15
C LEU A 1049 -36.20 -18.71 10.36
N VAL A 1050 -37.18 -19.57 10.62
CA VAL A 1050 -37.95 -19.60 11.88
C VAL A 1050 -37.54 -20.84 12.66
N ASN A 1051 -36.94 -20.65 13.83
CA ASN A 1051 -36.34 -21.73 14.64
C ASN A 1051 -36.89 -21.69 16.07
N LEU A 1052 -37.44 -22.82 16.53
CA LEU A 1052 -38.06 -22.96 17.86
C LEU A 1052 -37.15 -23.68 18.86
N TYR A 1053 -36.44 -24.71 18.40
CA TYR A 1053 -35.35 -25.44 19.09
C TYR A 1053 -34.63 -26.35 18.07
N ASP A 1054 -33.48 -26.93 18.43
CA ASP A 1054 -32.70 -27.81 17.55
C ASP A 1054 -33.54 -28.99 17.03
N GLY A 1055 -33.71 -29.07 15.70
CA GLY A 1055 -34.60 -30.04 15.03
C GLY A 1055 -36.05 -29.61 14.84
N MET A 1056 -36.48 -28.44 15.32
CA MET A 1056 -37.79 -27.83 15.06
C MET A 1056 -37.62 -26.42 14.50
N SER A 1057 -37.47 -26.35 13.18
CA SER A 1057 -37.28 -25.12 12.40
C SER A 1057 -37.94 -25.24 11.03
N ASP A 1058 -38.32 -24.12 10.45
CA ASP A 1058 -38.87 -24.00 9.09
C ASP A 1058 -38.30 -22.77 8.37
N PHE A 1059 -38.44 -22.72 7.04
CA PHE A 1059 -38.07 -21.57 6.21
C PHE A 1059 -39.27 -21.03 5.46
N THR A 1060 -39.41 -19.70 5.40
CA THR A 1060 -40.57 -19.10 4.73
C THR A 1060 -40.60 -19.29 3.22
N ASP A 1061 -41.79 -19.56 2.70
CA ASP A 1061 -42.04 -19.73 1.28
C ASP A 1061 -42.00 -18.39 0.48
N GLY A 1062 -42.27 -18.46 -0.83
CA GLY A 1062 -42.33 -17.27 -1.70
C GLY A 1062 -43.43 -16.25 -1.36
N SER A 1063 -44.33 -16.56 -0.43
CA SER A 1063 -45.34 -15.65 0.12
C SER A 1063 -45.02 -15.18 1.54
N GLY A 1064 -43.88 -15.60 2.10
CA GLY A 1064 -43.44 -15.30 3.46
C GLY A 1064 -44.06 -16.19 4.54
N VAL A 1065 -44.73 -17.28 4.18
CA VAL A 1065 -45.45 -18.17 5.12
C VAL A 1065 -44.53 -19.28 5.64
N TYR A 1066 -44.64 -19.59 6.94
CA TYR A 1066 -44.04 -20.76 7.58
C TYR A 1066 -45.10 -21.63 8.29
N SER A 1067 -44.81 -22.92 8.52
CA SER A 1067 -45.69 -23.88 9.19
C SER A 1067 -44.94 -25.06 9.84
N MET A 1068 -44.54 -24.90 11.10
CA MET A 1068 -44.02 -26.00 11.91
C MET A 1068 -45.17 -26.86 12.46
N SER A 1069 -45.25 -28.13 12.07
CA SER A 1069 -46.23 -29.11 12.55
C SER A 1069 -45.63 -30.06 13.61
N ASP A 1070 -46.51 -30.78 14.31
CA ASP A 1070 -46.15 -31.71 15.40
C ASP A 1070 -45.36 -31.06 16.55
N VAL A 1071 -45.55 -29.74 16.75
CA VAL A 1071 -44.88 -28.96 17.80
C VAL A 1071 -45.48 -29.32 19.16
N PRO A 1072 -44.69 -29.74 20.17
CA PRO A 1072 -45.23 -30.07 21.48
C PRO A 1072 -45.78 -28.86 22.23
N PHE A 1073 -46.88 -29.05 22.98
CA PHE A 1073 -47.48 -27.99 23.79
C PHE A 1073 -46.54 -27.51 24.91
N GLY A 1074 -46.44 -26.20 25.09
CA GLY A 1074 -45.68 -25.57 26.16
C GLY A 1074 -45.03 -24.24 25.75
N SER A 1075 -43.89 -23.95 26.37
CA SER A 1075 -43.30 -22.61 26.42
C SER A 1075 -41.93 -22.58 25.74
N TYR A 1076 -41.71 -21.66 24.80
CA TYR A 1076 -40.54 -21.63 23.92
C TYR A 1076 -40.04 -20.19 23.67
N GLN A 1077 -38.76 -20.06 23.30
CA GLN A 1077 -38.23 -18.84 22.68
C GLN A 1077 -38.09 -19.09 21.18
N MET A 1078 -39.09 -18.68 20.41
CA MET A 1078 -39.00 -18.69 18.96
C MET A 1078 -38.02 -17.62 18.50
N THR A 1079 -37.18 -17.98 17.55
CA THR A 1079 -36.20 -17.11 16.91
C THR A 1079 -36.54 -17.00 15.44
N VAL A 1080 -36.45 -15.80 14.86
CA VAL A 1080 -36.56 -15.59 13.42
C VAL A 1080 -35.37 -14.77 12.95
N SER A 1081 -34.79 -15.10 11.79
CA SER A 1081 -33.64 -14.38 11.25
C SER A 1081 -33.54 -14.48 9.73
N LYS A 1082 -32.93 -13.45 9.11
CA LYS A 1082 -32.48 -13.48 7.72
C LYS A 1082 -31.38 -12.44 7.45
N VAL A 1083 -30.36 -12.81 6.69
CA VAL A 1083 -29.43 -11.83 6.09
C VAL A 1083 -30.11 -11.18 4.87
N ILE A 1084 -30.19 -9.85 4.86
CA ILE A 1084 -30.76 -9.05 3.77
C ILE A 1084 -29.80 -7.88 3.49
N GLY A 1085 -29.23 -7.82 2.28
CA GLY A 1085 -28.29 -6.76 1.90
C GLY A 1085 -27.01 -6.70 2.73
N GLY A 1086 -26.60 -7.81 3.36
CA GLY A 1086 -25.48 -7.85 4.31
C GLY A 1086 -25.83 -7.43 5.74
N VAL A 1087 -27.11 -7.28 6.08
CA VAL A 1087 -27.60 -7.01 7.44
C VAL A 1087 -28.32 -8.24 7.99
N TYR A 1088 -27.95 -8.68 9.20
CA TYR A 1088 -28.62 -9.77 9.91
C TYR A 1088 -29.85 -9.24 10.66
N TYR A 1089 -30.99 -9.28 9.99
CA TYR A 1089 -32.27 -9.00 10.63
C TYR A 1089 -32.66 -10.19 11.51
N SER A 1090 -33.17 -9.92 12.72
CA SER A 1090 -33.61 -10.98 13.63
C SER A 1090 -34.65 -10.50 14.64
N ALA A 1091 -35.43 -11.42 15.20
CA ALA A 1091 -36.28 -11.17 16.37
C ALA A 1091 -36.37 -12.41 17.28
N LYS A 1092 -36.62 -12.19 18.57
CA LYS A 1092 -36.85 -13.24 19.58
C LYS A 1092 -38.25 -13.07 20.18
N VAL A 1093 -39.10 -14.08 20.05
CA VAL A 1093 -40.49 -14.06 20.54
C VAL A 1093 -40.72 -15.21 21.51
N ASN A 1094 -41.20 -14.91 22.72
CA ASN A 1094 -41.61 -15.96 23.65
C ASN A 1094 -43.01 -16.48 23.24
N VAL A 1095 -43.10 -17.78 22.98
CA VAL A 1095 -44.29 -18.44 22.44
C VAL A 1095 -44.84 -19.43 23.45
N GLN A 1096 -46.17 -19.41 23.62
CA GLN A 1096 -46.92 -20.40 24.39
C GLN A 1096 -47.85 -21.15 23.43
N LEU A 1097 -47.66 -22.46 23.30
CA LEU A 1097 -48.53 -23.35 22.53
C LEU A 1097 -49.37 -24.21 23.47
N ASP A 1098 -50.67 -23.94 23.52
CA ASP A 1098 -51.66 -24.64 24.33
C ASP A 1098 -52.93 -25.03 23.55
N GLN A 1099 -52.88 -24.90 22.22
CA GLN A 1099 -53.97 -25.14 21.27
C GLN A 1099 -53.47 -25.88 20.01
N GLU A 1100 -54.40 -26.50 19.28
CA GLU A 1100 -54.10 -27.36 18.11
C GLU A 1100 -53.39 -26.62 16.98
N VAL A 1101 -53.77 -25.36 16.71
CA VAL A 1101 -53.11 -24.47 15.75
C VAL A 1101 -52.93 -23.10 16.39
N LEU A 1102 -51.70 -22.60 16.43
CA LEU A 1102 -51.35 -21.24 16.78
C LEU A 1102 -50.95 -20.48 15.51
N VAL A 1103 -51.65 -19.37 15.23
CA VAL A 1103 -51.25 -18.43 14.18
C VAL A 1103 -50.43 -17.30 14.81
N LEU A 1104 -49.22 -17.09 14.33
CA LEU A 1104 -48.27 -16.11 14.84
C LEU A 1104 -47.51 -15.47 13.67
N ASP A 1105 -47.80 -14.20 13.39
CA ASP A 1105 -46.94 -13.42 12.49
C ASP A 1105 -45.71 -12.91 13.25
N LEU A 1106 -44.61 -12.77 12.52
CA LEU A 1106 -43.31 -12.34 13.02
C LEU A 1106 -42.78 -11.17 12.17
N ASP A 1107 -42.38 -10.08 12.81
CA ASP A 1107 -41.73 -8.95 12.14
C ASP A 1107 -40.22 -9.01 12.44
N LEU A 1108 -39.39 -8.86 11.40
CA LEU A 1108 -37.93 -8.86 11.48
C LEU A 1108 -37.42 -7.47 11.89
N GLU A 1109 -36.55 -7.41 12.91
CA GLU A 1109 -35.94 -6.16 13.38
C GLU A 1109 -34.47 -6.08 12.93
N PRO A 1110 -33.96 -4.87 12.56
CA PRO A 1110 -32.55 -4.67 12.29
C PRO A 1110 -31.73 -4.61 13.60
N PRO A 1111 -30.41 -4.86 13.56
CA PRO A 1111 -29.51 -4.60 14.68
C PRO A 1111 -29.64 -3.15 15.19
N ALA A 1112 -29.69 -2.98 16.51
CA ALA A 1112 -29.91 -1.66 17.11
C ALA A 1112 -28.77 -0.68 16.77
N ASP A 1113 -29.10 0.54 16.36
CA ASP A 1113 -28.18 1.56 15.81
C ASP A 1113 -26.94 1.90 16.67
N ARG A 1114 -26.99 1.56 17.96
CA ARG A 1114 -25.89 1.73 18.93
C ARG A 1114 -24.80 0.66 18.84
N TYR A 1115 -25.05 -0.47 18.19
CA TYR A 1115 -23.97 -1.37 17.78
C TYR A 1115 -23.30 -0.77 16.55
N ARG A 1116 -22.02 -0.46 16.66
CA ARG A 1116 -21.20 0.22 15.64
C ARG A 1116 -20.00 -0.65 15.27
N LEU A 1117 -19.49 -0.45 14.07
CA LEU A 1117 -18.33 -1.15 13.56
C LEU A 1117 -17.33 -0.09 13.10
N ALA A 1118 -16.20 0.01 13.80
CA ALA A 1118 -15.09 0.84 13.34
C ALA A 1118 -14.36 0.05 12.25
N GLN A 1119 -14.52 0.46 11.01
CA GLN A 1119 -13.81 -0.11 9.86
C GLN A 1119 -12.55 0.73 9.64
N LEU A 1120 -11.40 0.14 9.99
CA LEU A 1120 -10.06 0.73 9.94
C LEU A 1120 -9.38 0.26 8.66
N TYR A 1121 -8.98 1.19 7.81
CA TYR A 1121 -7.98 1.00 6.77
C TYR A 1121 -6.69 1.66 7.25
N ILE A 1122 -5.55 0.97 7.19
CA ILE A 1122 -4.26 1.50 7.61
C ILE A 1122 -3.20 1.23 6.54
N ASP A 1123 -2.21 2.10 6.45
CA ASP A 1123 -1.08 1.98 5.51
C ASP A 1123 0.18 2.49 6.21
N PHE A 1124 1.27 1.73 6.15
CA PHE A 1124 2.47 1.94 6.97
C PHE A 1124 3.73 2.13 6.12
N TYR A 1125 4.58 3.06 6.55
CA TYR A 1125 5.91 3.27 6.00
C TYR A 1125 6.93 3.43 7.14
N GLY A 1126 7.94 2.57 7.19
CA GLY A 1126 9.08 2.65 8.12
C GLY A 1126 10.36 2.99 7.38
N ARG A 1127 11.25 3.74 8.04
CA ARG A 1127 12.57 4.13 7.52
C ARG A 1127 13.59 4.31 8.65
N GLU A 1128 14.83 3.96 8.35
CA GLU A 1128 16.02 4.05 9.20
C GLU A 1128 17.15 4.61 8.34
N ASP A 1129 17.63 5.81 8.68
CA ASP A 1129 18.68 6.54 7.96
C ASP A 1129 20.01 6.43 8.72
N GLU A 1130 20.58 5.22 8.82
CA GLU A 1130 21.90 5.01 9.43
C GLU A 1130 22.96 5.99 8.86
N ASP A 1131 24.04 6.25 9.61
CA ASP A 1131 25.23 6.93 9.07
C ASP A 1131 26.25 5.89 8.53
N TRP A 1132 27.11 6.30 7.59
CA TRP A 1132 27.93 5.39 6.77
C TRP A 1132 28.77 4.40 7.61
N PRO A 1133 28.58 3.06 7.47
CA PRO A 1133 28.53 2.39 6.16
C PRO A 1133 27.36 1.42 5.85
N TRP A 1134 26.37 1.22 6.73
CA TRP A 1134 25.31 0.20 6.61
C TRP A 1134 24.00 0.76 6.01
N ASP A 1135 23.39 0.13 5.02
CA ASP A 1135 22.44 0.78 4.09
C ASP A 1135 21.14 1.32 4.72
N ASP A 1136 20.60 2.47 4.25
CA ASP A 1136 19.30 3.01 4.72
C ASP A 1136 18.18 1.99 4.46
N GLU A 1137 17.52 1.52 5.52
CA GLU A 1137 16.53 0.44 5.43
C GLU A 1137 15.10 0.94 5.60
N THR A 1138 14.19 0.39 4.80
CA THR A 1138 12.80 0.88 4.69
C THR A 1138 11.84 -0.27 4.51
N THR A 1139 10.61 -0.11 5.00
CA THR A 1139 9.55 -1.10 4.85
C THR A 1139 8.22 -0.46 4.47
N ASN A 1140 7.47 -1.15 3.61
CA ASN A 1140 6.09 -0.83 3.29
C ASN A 1140 5.36 -2.16 3.03
N PRO A 1141 4.58 -2.70 3.99
CA PRO A 1141 3.82 -3.93 3.82
C PRO A 1141 2.55 -3.73 2.97
N GLY A 1142 2.28 -2.50 2.52
CA GLY A 1142 1.05 -2.10 1.85
C GLY A 1142 -0.14 -1.98 2.79
N PRO A 1143 -1.33 -1.67 2.24
CA PRO A 1143 -2.50 -1.37 3.03
C PRO A 1143 -3.14 -2.61 3.68
N GLU A 1144 -3.54 -2.45 4.94
CA GLU A 1144 -4.27 -3.44 5.73
C GLU A 1144 -5.69 -2.96 6.07
N TYR A 1145 -6.60 -3.89 6.41
CA TYR A 1145 -7.97 -3.58 6.80
C TYR A 1145 -8.45 -4.43 7.98
N TYR A 1146 -9.12 -3.76 8.93
CA TYR A 1146 -9.67 -4.35 10.16
C TYR A 1146 -11.04 -3.79 10.49
N GLU A 1147 -11.85 -4.60 11.17
CA GLU A 1147 -13.12 -4.18 11.74
C GLU A 1147 -13.09 -4.41 13.25
N LEU A 1148 -13.53 -3.43 14.03
CA LEU A 1148 -13.59 -3.48 15.49
C LEU A 1148 -15.04 -3.24 15.94
N GLU A 1149 -15.69 -4.27 16.50
CA GLU A 1149 -17.04 -4.13 17.05
C GLU A 1149 -17.05 -3.17 18.26
N LEU A 1150 -18.13 -2.40 18.37
CA LEU A 1150 -18.44 -1.50 19.48
C LEU A 1150 -19.95 -1.59 19.79
N GLY A 1151 -20.32 -1.42 21.06
CA GLY A 1151 -21.71 -1.48 21.49
C GLY A 1151 -21.93 -1.03 22.94
N PRO A 1152 -23.16 -1.23 23.48
CA PRO A 1152 -23.48 -0.88 24.87
C PRO A 1152 -22.59 -1.62 25.89
N ASP A 1153 -22.32 -2.90 25.63
CA ASP A 1153 -21.56 -3.80 26.51
C ASP A 1153 -20.04 -3.74 26.27
N LYS A 1154 -19.62 -3.24 25.11
CA LYS A 1154 -18.24 -3.02 24.70
C LYS A 1154 -18.06 -1.62 24.13
N THR A 1155 -17.90 -0.66 25.03
CA THR A 1155 -17.77 0.76 24.66
C THR A 1155 -16.35 1.15 24.20
N SER A 1156 -15.38 0.23 24.24
CA SER A 1156 -14.05 0.42 23.66
C SER A 1156 -13.49 -0.87 23.09
N ASN A 1157 -12.74 -0.77 21.99
CA ASN A 1157 -12.05 -1.88 21.32
C ASN A 1157 -10.69 -1.39 20.80
N SER A 1158 -9.75 -2.28 20.51
CA SER A 1158 -8.37 -1.88 20.17
C SER A 1158 -7.66 -2.84 19.22
N LYS A 1159 -6.80 -2.30 18.35
CA LYS A 1159 -5.93 -3.05 17.44
C LYS A 1159 -4.47 -2.69 17.68
N TYR A 1160 -3.67 -3.68 18.04
CA TYR A 1160 -2.21 -3.61 18.05
C TYR A 1160 -1.64 -3.93 16.66
N ARG A 1161 -0.58 -3.22 16.29
CA ARG A 1161 0.21 -3.39 15.08
C ARG A 1161 1.68 -3.25 15.44
N GLU A 1162 2.49 -4.11 14.84
CA GLU A 1162 3.94 -4.16 15.03
C GLU A 1162 4.54 -4.22 13.63
N TYR A 1163 5.48 -3.33 13.34
CA TYR A 1163 6.25 -3.34 12.11
C TYR A 1163 7.72 -3.22 12.46
N LYS A 1164 8.56 -3.85 11.62
CA LYS A 1164 9.99 -4.02 11.83
C LYS A 1164 10.71 -3.80 10.51
N TRP A 1165 11.92 -3.28 10.57
CA TRP A 1165 12.82 -3.08 9.43
C TRP A 1165 14.25 -2.90 9.91
N GLY A 1166 15.19 -2.93 8.96
CA GLY A 1166 16.63 -2.72 9.18
C GLY A 1166 17.34 -3.75 10.06
N GLY A 1167 16.63 -4.78 10.54
CA GLY A 1167 17.20 -5.69 11.52
C GLY A 1167 17.36 -5.07 12.91
N GLU A 1168 17.18 -3.76 13.11
CA GLU A 1168 17.23 -3.11 14.42
C GLU A 1168 16.02 -2.23 14.82
N ALA A 1169 15.31 -1.59 13.89
CA ALA A 1169 14.09 -0.85 14.21
C ALA A 1169 12.82 -1.71 14.44
N ARG A 1170 11.99 -1.29 15.39
CA ARG A 1170 10.60 -1.75 15.58
C ARG A 1170 9.68 -0.61 15.98
N VAL A 1171 8.53 -0.48 15.33
CA VAL A 1171 7.43 0.39 15.78
C VAL A 1171 6.20 -0.41 16.20
N GLU A 1172 5.60 -0.01 17.32
CA GLU A 1172 4.38 -0.57 17.89
C GLU A 1172 3.27 0.50 17.90
N TYR A 1173 2.19 0.24 17.17
CA TYR A 1173 0.99 1.08 17.15
C TYR A 1173 -0.15 0.41 17.93
N ASN A 1174 -0.77 1.16 18.83
CA ASN A 1174 -2.01 0.76 19.50
C ASN A 1174 -3.14 1.73 19.14
N VAL A 1175 -4.01 1.31 18.23
CA VAL A 1175 -5.21 2.03 17.80
C VAL A 1175 -6.38 1.62 18.70
N THR A 1176 -6.83 2.51 19.57
CA THR A 1176 -8.00 2.30 20.45
C THR A 1176 -9.18 3.14 19.97
N VAL A 1177 -10.34 2.49 19.80
CA VAL A 1177 -11.61 3.12 19.42
C VAL A 1177 -12.60 3.07 20.59
N LEU A 1178 -13.35 4.16 20.82
CA LEU A 1178 -14.34 4.28 21.89
C LEU A 1178 -15.67 4.81 21.37
N LEU A 1179 -16.78 4.16 21.75
CA LEU A 1179 -18.14 4.54 21.39
C LEU A 1179 -18.68 5.63 22.33
N LEU A 1180 -18.99 6.80 21.76
CA LEU A 1180 -19.59 7.92 22.49
C LEU A 1180 -21.13 7.83 22.52
N VAL A 1181 -21.76 8.63 23.40
CA VAL A 1181 -23.20 8.56 23.70
C VAL A 1181 -24.10 8.96 22.51
N ASP A 1182 -23.54 9.66 21.52
CA ASP A 1182 -24.21 10.11 20.29
C ASP A 1182 -23.95 9.18 19.08
N ASN A 1183 -23.45 7.96 19.33
CA ASN A 1183 -23.02 6.98 18.33
C ASN A 1183 -21.83 7.45 17.45
N SER A 1184 -21.13 8.53 17.80
CA SER A 1184 -19.80 8.83 17.25
C SER A 1184 -18.72 7.93 17.88
N ILE A 1185 -17.57 7.78 17.21
CA ILE A 1185 -16.44 6.97 17.69
C ILE A 1185 -15.23 7.89 17.90
N GLN A 1186 -14.68 7.94 19.11
CA GLN A 1186 -13.37 8.53 19.33
C GLN A 1186 -12.29 7.52 18.98
N VAL A 1187 -11.31 7.92 18.17
CA VAL A 1187 -10.11 7.15 17.82
C VAL A 1187 -8.94 7.78 18.57
N ASN A 1188 -8.12 6.95 19.21
CA ASN A 1188 -6.84 7.33 19.77
C ASN A 1188 -5.79 6.37 19.22
N VAL A 1189 -4.71 6.89 18.64
CA VAL A 1189 -3.55 6.09 18.24
C VAL A 1189 -2.39 6.49 19.11
N ASN A 1190 -1.70 5.51 19.69
CA ASN A 1190 -0.41 5.68 20.33
C ASN A 1190 0.63 4.90 19.52
N ALA A 1191 1.80 5.48 19.32
CA ALA A 1191 2.93 4.89 18.63
C ALA A 1191 4.15 4.88 19.56
N VAL A 1192 4.91 3.79 19.52
CA VAL A 1192 6.13 3.56 20.31
C VAL A 1192 7.20 3.01 19.36
N LEU A 1193 8.33 3.68 19.26
CA LEU A 1193 9.47 3.30 18.43
C LEU A 1193 10.59 2.77 19.34
N TYR A 1194 11.21 1.69 18.91
CA TYR A 1194 12.31 0.99 19.57
C TYR A 1194 13.43 0.77 18.54
N GLU A 1195 14.67 1.01 18.92
CA GLU A 1195 15.86 0.95 18.07
C GLU A 1195 17.00 0.22 18.81
N GLY A 1196 18.17 0.02 18.19
CA GLY A 1196 19.35 -0.47 18.93
C GLY A 1196 20.32 -1.35 18.14
N THR A 1197 20.16 -2.68 18.25
CA THR A 1197 21.02 -3.67 17.54
C THR A 1197 20.28 -4.98 17.17
N SER A 1198 18.94 -4.96 17.22
CA SER A 1198 18.06 -6.08 16.87
C SER A 1198 16.60 -5.63 16.89
N GLU A 1199 15.73 -6.05 15.97
CA GLU A 1199 14.29 -5.71 15.97
C GLU A 1199 13.54 -6.20 17.25
N SER A 1200 14.19 -7.08 18.03
CA SER A 1200 13.76 -7.56 19.35
C SER A 1200 14.26 -6.70 20.52
N THR A 1201 14.85 -5.54 20.23
CA THR A 1201 15.31 -4.52 21.20
C THR A 1201 14.19 -4.02 22.12
N ASN A 1202 14.57 -3.48 23.27
CA ASN A 1202 13.67 -2.81 24.19
C ASN A 1202 14.25 -1.47 24.70
N ASP A 1203 15.25 -0.90 24.02
CA ASP A 1203 15.51 0.54 24.12
C ASP A 1203 14.35 1.30 23.46
N LEU A 1204 14.03 2.49 23.99
CA LEU A 1204 12.77 3.19 23.76
C LEU A 1204 13.06 4.62 23.32
N ASP A 1205 13.11 4.78 22.01
CA ASP A 1205 13.75 5.93 21.38
C ASP A 1205 12.73 6.96 20.89
N GLY A 1206 11.48 6.53 20.62
CA GLY A 1206 10.42 7.43 20.15
C GLY A 1206 9.03 7.13 20.70
N THR A 1207 8.21 8.17 20.91
CA THR A 1207 6.76 8.03 21.16
C THR A 1207 5.95 9.13 20.49
N ALA A 1208 4.76 8.78 19.99
CA ALA A 1208 3.80 9.75 19.43
C ALA A 1208 2.35 9.35 19.77
N SER A 1209 1.41 10.30 19.67
CA SER A 1209 -0.02 10.00 19.77
C SER A 1209 -0.90 11.00 19.03
N ILE A 1210 -2.06 10.54 18.56
CA ILE A 1210 -3.12 11.36 17.95
C ILE A 1210 -4.50 10.95 18.46
N SER A 1211 -5.45 11.89 18.45
CA SER A 1211 -6.84 11.65 18.85
C SER A 1211 -7.81 12.42 17.94
N PHE A 1212 -8.85 11.76 17.43
CA PHE A 1212 -9.89 12.37 16.59
C PHE A 1212 -11.24 11.67 16.74
N ASN A 1213 -12.33 12.34 16.38
CA ASN A 1213 -13.68 11.79 16.44
C ASN A 1213 -14.20 11.50 15.03
N VAL A 1214 -14.80 10.32 14.84
CA VAL A 1214 -15.49 9.87 13.63
C VAL A 1214 -17.00 9.97 13.88
N PRO A 1215 -17.71 10.96 13.30
CA PRO A 1215 -19.16 11.08 13.45
C PRO A 1215 -19.89 9.85 12.91
N LYS A 1216 -21.12 9.65 13.39
CA LYS A 1216 -21.96 8.53 12.96
C LYS A 1216 -22.10 8.48 11.42
N ASP A 1217 -21.91 7.30 10.85
CA ASP A 1217 -22.04 7.02 9.41
C ASP A 1217 -21.06 7.83 8.52
N GLN A 1218 -19.95 8.35 9.08
CA GLN A 1218 -18.89 9.06 8.37
C GLN A 1218 -17.56 8.28 8.34
N THR A 1219 -16.64 8.73 7.50
CA THR A 1219 -15.22 8.30 7.45
C THR A 1219 -14.33 9.51 7.73
N ILE A 1220 -13.33 9.36 8.58
CA ILE A 1220 -12.32 10.39 8.88
C ILE A 1220 -10.93 9.76 8.80
N ALA A 1221 -9.99 10.47 8.17
CA ALA A 1221 -8.59 10.09 8.11
C ALA A 1221 -7.77 10.70 9.26
N GLY A 1222 -6.67 10.04 9.59
CA GLY A 1222 -5.63 10.51 10.51
C GLY A 1222 -4.26 10.09 10.00
N TYR A 1223 -3.23 10.79 10.44
CA TYR A 1223 -1.83 10.52 10.14
C TYR A 1223 -1.01 10.72 11.41
N ILE A 1224 -0.09 9.81 11.67
CA ILE A 1224 0.84 9.87 12.81
C ILE A 1224 2.23 9.48 12.33
N LYS A 1225 3.23 10.29 12.70
CA LYS A 1225 4.65 9.98 12.58
C LYS A 1225 5.24 9.86 13.99
N VAL A 1226 6.09 8.87 14.19
CA VAL A 1226 6.99 8.75 15.35
C VAL A 1226 8.42 8.71 14.84
N VAL A 1227 9.32 9.41 15.51
CA VAL A 1227 10.76 9.55 15.19
C VAL A 1227 11.58 9.14 16.41
N ASN A 1228 12.86 8.81 16.23
CA ASN A 1228 13.83 8.77 17.32
C ASN A 1228 13.89 10.17 18.00
N THR A 1229 14.03 10.19 19.33
CA THR A 1229 14.07 11.39 20.17
C THR A 1229 15.17 11.40 21.24
N ASP A 1230 16.00 10.34 21.31
CA ASP A 1230 17.15 10.24 22.22
C ASP A 1230 18.50 10.47 21.49
N GLU A 1231 18.55 10.35 20.16
CA GLU A 1231 19.65 10.80 19.28
C GLU A 1231 19.54 12.30 18.88
N ASP A 1232 20.61 12.89 18.33
CA ASP A 1232 20.69 14.32 17.95
C ASP A 1232 20.16 14.63 16.52
N GLU A 1233 19.83 13.61 15.71
CA GLU A 1233 19.27 13.72 14.33
C GLU A 1233 17.98 12.85 14.19
N GLU A 1234 17.08 13.18 13.25
CA GLU A 1234 15.78 12.46 13.04
C GLU A 1234 15.90 11.42 11.92
N ASP A 1235 16.78 10.44 12.10
CA ASP A 1235 17.10 9.37 11.14
C ASP A 1235 16.00 8.30 11.06
N THR A 1236 15.68 7.65 12.18
CA THR A 1236 14.76 6.51 12.24
C THR A 1236 13.34 6.93 12.59
N TYR A 1237 12.38 6.45 11.80
CA TYR A 1237 10.97 6.82 11.95
C TYR A 1237 9.96 5.82 11.39
N GLY A 1238 8.77 5.83 11.98
CA GLY A 1238 7.58 5.16 11.46
C GLY A 1238 6.46 6.15 11.16
N GLU A 1239 5.78 5.97 10.02
CA GLU A 1239 4.61 6.74 9.59
C GLU A 1239 3.41 5.81 9.36
N LEU A 1240 2.28 6.12 10.00
CA LEU A 1240 1.02 5.40 9.80
C LEU A 1240 -0.07 6.35 9.32
N THR A 1241 -0.56 6.10 8.11
CA THR A 1241 -1.82 6.66 7.64
C THR A 1241 -2.96 5.74 8.06
N LEU A 1242 -4.05 6.29 8.57
CA LEU A 1242 -5.26 5.53 8.86
C LEU A 1242 -6.53 6.26 8.41
N SER A 1243 -7.51 5.49 7.96
CA SER A 1243 -8.85 5.96 7.62
C SER A 1243 -9.87 5.12 8.38
N VAL A 1244 -10.67 5.76 9.23
CA VAL A 1244 -11.64 5.09 10.11
C VAL A 1244 -13.05 5.48 9.71
N LYS A 1245 -13.84 4.48 9.33
CA LYS A 1245 -15.26 4.61 9.02
C LYS A 1245 -16.10 4.10 10.20
N ASN A 1246 -17.02 4.91 10.67
CA ASN A 1246 -18.00 4.56 11.71
C ASN A 1246 -19.25 3.98 11.05
N ALA A 1247 -19.22 2.68 10.72
CA ALA A 1247 -20.38 1.97 10.18
C ALA A 1247 -21.35 1.55 11.30
N GLN A 1248 -22.62 1.33 10.95
CA GLN A 1248 -23.51 0.54 11.80
C GLN A 1248 -22.99 -0.91 11.83
N ASN A 1249 -22.99 -1.55 13.00
CA ASN A 1249 -22.75 -2.98 13.03
C ASN A 1249 -24.01 -3.69 12.54
N ASN A 1250 -23.84 -4.53 11.53
CA ASN A 1250 -24.90 -5.21 10.80
C ASN A 1250 -25.19 -6.62 11.34
N ASN A 1251 -24.52 -7.00 12.43
CA ASN A 1251 -24.49 -8.36 12.98
C ASN A 1251 -25.58 -8.67 14.00
#